data_AF-A0A936PLG8-F1
#
_entry.id   AF-A0A936PLG8-F1
#
_cell.length_a   1.000
_cell.length_b   1.000
_cell.length_c   1.000
_cell.angle_alpha   90.00
_cell.angle_beta   90.00
_cell.angle_gamma   90.00
#
_symmetry.space_group_name_H-M   'P 1'
#
loop_
_entity.id
_entity.type
_entity.pdbx_description
1 polymer ?
#
loop_
_entity_poly.entity_id
_entity_poly.type
_entity_poly.pdbx_seq_one_letter_code
_entity_poly.pdbx_strand_id
1 'polypeptide(L)'
;MRKLLLFTFCLISSLTMLAQEKMYIHKSDNFTLGALISMTDSVYFSNDGSTTFFSIGDTLAQYPTADIDSITFGANSNTIYVTYNGSSVTVINPLAFEGVSVVAEGANVTVNSITDTSNINYSLSGSTPDGMFKIYSESRYNLLLNGVSITNPDGPAINVQSEKKTTVLLTDGTINTLTDGATYADPAIGGNGDPEDQDGAFFSEAHLVFSGTGSLNISGFGTGQHALCSDDEIEINGGNITVTRAVKDGIHANDGIAITAGTVNVSATGDAIDGDEGYLLITGGSVTTNNIGDDVKGISCDSTMVISGGTLNLTVTGDQSKALKSKQAMTLSGGNITIQTSGNAVLEASGSGYDPSYCTAIKSDVTITISGAAITITSTGLAGKGISSDTDIVMTGGIVNITSSGNGAVYTNTSGALDAYVATCLSADGNIILSGGSVTTSSSGTGGKGISVDGGLTIGTTDISPTLQITTTGNRIHISGTGNNAIYAEAKAIKSDGAVAINNGDINIASADDGIKSEISITINTATVDITNSVEGIEAPYITINSGEVSARASDDVINATFGDGGEQDDGSLLTITGGYIVLNTTGGDGLDSNGDILITGGTTIVHGPPSAPEVGMDYNGTCNVNGGLLVISGTNSNMTQAPSNSSAQYSIKAVSNTSLSSNTLFHLQDASANDVLTFQPLRNYYSIVFSSSALLNGASYSIYTGGTCTGTNNNGLYTGGTYSGGIFEKTFTITGKVTNVNF
;
A
#
# COMPACT_ATOMS: atom_id res chain seq x y z
N MET A 1 25.18 83.69 45.43
CA MET A 1 26.46 83.29 44.79
C MET A 1 26.59 81.77 44.88
N ARG A 2 26.72 81.09 43.73
CA ARG A 2 27.34 79.77 43.47
C ARG A 2 26.79 78.52 44.18
N LYS A 3 26.72 77.34 43.56
CA LYS A 3 26.71 76.81 42.18
C LYS A 3 26.57 75.30 42.40
N LEU A 4 25.54 74.65 41.86
CA LEU A 4 25.36 73.19 41.90
C LEU A 4 26.01 72.60 40.64
N LEU A 5 26.97 71.69 40.80
CA LEU A 5 27.55 70.90 39.70
C LEU A 5 26.57 69.77 39.35
N LEU A 6 26.15 69.70 38.09
CA LEU A 6 25.40 68.58 37.52
C LEU A 6 26.35 67.77 36.62
N PHE A 7 26.49 66.48 36.92
CA PHE A 7 27.14 65.50 36.06
C PHE A 7 26.20 65.12 34.91
N THR A 8 26.65 65.25 33.67
CA THR A 8 25.97 64.66 32.51
C THR A 8 26.77 63.45 32.05
N PHE A 9 26.14 62.27 32.13
CA PHE A 9 26.61 61.02 31.54
C PHE A 9 26.52 61.15 30.00
N CYS A 10 27.62 60.94 29.29
CA CYS A 10 27.61 60.83 27.83
C CYS A 10 27.65 59.33 27.47
N LEU A 11 26.55 58.84 26.89
CA LEU A 11 26.43 57.49 26.33
C LEU A 11 27.28 57.44 25.05
N ILE A 12 28.40 56.70 25.05
CA ILE A 12 29.13 56.41 23.82
C ILE A 12 28.47 55.17 23.20
N SER A 13 27.62 55.39 22.20
CA SER A 13 27.21 54.36 21.26
C SER A 13 28.41 54.03 20.36
N SER A 14 28.98 52.84 20.49
CA SER A 14 29.96 52.30 19.55
C SER A 14 29.32 52.11 18.18
N LEU A 15 29.56 53.06 17.28
CA LEU A 15 29.42 52.86 15.84
C LEU A 15 30.48 51.82 15.43
N THR A 16 30.06 50.58 15.24
CA THR A 16 30.85 49.60 14.50
C THR A 16 30.90 50.08 13.05
N MET A 17 31.97 50.78 12.66
CA MET A 17 32.29 50.89 11.25
C MET A 17 32.53 49.46 10.76
N LEU A 18 31.66 48.95 9.88
CA LEU A 18 31.96 47.74 9.13
C LEU A 18 33.27 48.02 8.38
N ALA A 19 34.30 47.24 8.64
CA ALA A 19 35.53 47.35 7.88
C ALA A 19 35.18 47.06 6.41
N GLN A 20 35.55 47.97 5.51
CA GLN A 20 35.59 47.65 4.09
C GLN A 20 36.74 46.67 3.91
N GLU A 21 36.46 45.48 3.38
CA GLU A 21 37.40 44.36 3.30
C GLU A 21 37.71 43.98 1.85
N LYS A 22 36.81 44.33 0.91
CA LYS A 22 37.00 44.08 -0.52
C LYS A 22 36.94 45.35 -1.35
N MET A 23 37.82 45.41 -2.34
CA MET A 23 37.74 46.29 -3.50
C MET A 23 36.93 45.58 -4.58
N TYR A 24 35.90 46.23 -5.11
CA TYR A 24 35.07 45.74 -6.19
C TYR A 24 35.38 46.54 -7.46
N ILE A 25 35.78 45.83 -8.51
CA ILE A 25 36.06 46.37 -9.84
C ILE A 25 34.80 46.14 -10.69
N HIS A 26 34.03 47.19 -10.93
CA HIS A 26 32.85 47.15 -11.79
C HIS A 26 33.26 47.36 -13.24
N LYS A 27 32.95 46.38 -14.08
CA LYS A 27 33.27 46.40 -15.49
C LYS A 27 32.05 46.76 -16.34
N SER A 28 32.29 47.33 -17.52
CA SER A 28 31.26 47.72 -18.48
C SER A 28 30.53 46.54 -19.13
N ASP A 29 31.05 45.32 -18.97
CA ASP A 29 30.47 44.06 -19.45
C ASP A 29 29.52 43.39 -18.43
N ASN A 30 29.05 44.14 -17.42
CA ASN A 30 28.20 43.69 -16.33
C ASN A 30 28.85 42.69 -15.35
N PHE A 31 30.18 42.56 -15.36
CA PHE A 31 30.91 41.82 -14.33
C PHE A 31 31.41 42.76 -13.23
N THR A 32 31.31 42.30 -11.99
CA THR A 32 31.95 42.93 -10.83
C THR A 32 32.90 41.92 -10.20
N LEU A 33 34.18 42.26 -10.11
CA LEU A 33 35.23 41.39 -9.58
C LEU A 33 35.67 41.89 -8.19
N GLY A 34 35.56 41.05 -7.17
CA GLY A 34 35.99 41.37 -5.81
C GLY A 34 37.42 40.90 -5.53
N ALA A 35 38.22 41.78 -4.93
CA ALA A 35 39.57 41.51 -4.44
C ALA A 35 39.67 41.87 -2.96
N LEU A 36 40.28 41.01 -2.15
CA LEU A 36 40.60 41.38 -0.77
C LEU A 36 41.55 42.58 -0.76
N ILE A 37 41.21 43.60 0.03
CA ILE A 37 42.06 44.79 0.19
C ILE A 37 43.41 44.39 0.79
N SER A 38 43.41 43.40 1.70
CA SER A 38 44.63 42.85 2.31
C SER A 38 45.56 42.16 1.29
N MET A 39 45.04 41.73 0.15
CA MET A 39 45.82 41.14 -0.94
C MET A 39 46.15 42.17 -2.04
N THR A 40 45.52 43.34 -2.05
CA THR A 40 45.73 44.34 -3.09
C THR A 40 46.98 45.17 -2.76
N ASP A 41 48.05 44.99 -3.53
CA ASP A 41 49.32 45.73 -3.36
C ASP A 41 49.26 47.10 -4.05
N SER A 42 48.87 47.14 -5.33
CA SER A 42 48.80 48.38 -6.09
C SER A 42 47.78 48.36 -7.24
N VAL A 43 47.27 49.54 -7.58
CA VAL A 43 46.46 49.80 -8.78
C VAL A 43 47.12 50.94 -9.55
N TYR A 44 47.47 50.71 -10.81
CA TYR A 44 48.20 51.69 -11.63
C TYR A 44 47.85 51.57 -13.12
N PHE A 45 48.22 52.56 -13.92
CA PHE A 45 47.90 52.61 -15.35
C PHE A 45 49.14 52.34 -16.21
N SER A 46 48.93 51.86 -17.43
CA SER A 46 49.96 51.86 -18.48
C SER A 46 50.42 53.30 -18.80
N ASN A 47 51.59 53.44 -19.41
CA ASN A 47 52.16 54.75 -19.76
C ASN A 47 51.25 55.59 -20.69
N ASP A 48 50.44 54.95 -21.52
CA ASP A 48 49.47 55.58 -22.42
C ASP A 48 48.06 55.69 -21.81
N GLY A 49 47.86 55.21 -20.58
CA GLY A 49 46.59 55.22 -19.85
C GLY A 49 45.53 54.24 -20.36
N SER A 50 45.84 53.44 -21.39
CA SER A 50 44.87 52.56 -22.04
C SER A 50 44.50 51.32 -21.22
N THR A 51 45.38 50.91 -20.30
CA THR A 51 45.23 49.70 -19.47
C THR A 51 45.37 50.05 -17.99
N THR A 52 44.51 49.48 -17.16
CA THR A 52 44.63 49.52 -15.69
C THR A 52 45.12 48.17 -15.19
N PHE A 53 46.13 48.20 -14.34
CA PHE A 53 46.74 47.05 -13.69
C PHE A 53 46.32 46.97 -12.22
N PHE A 54 45.97 45.78 -11.77
CA PHE A 54 45.64 45.45 -10.39
C PHE A 54 46.59 44.36 -9.91
N SER A 55 47.53 44.72 -9.04
CA SER A 55 48.44 43.77 -8.38
C SER A 55 47.75 43.22 -7.13
N ILE A 56 47.26 41.98 -7.18
CA ILE A 56 46.47 41.34 -6.13
C ILE A 56 47.11 39.99 -5.79
N GLY A 57 47.77 39.91 -4.63
CA GLY A 57 48.60 38.77 -4.25
C GLY A 57 49.66 38.49 -5.32
N ASP A 58 49.72 37.26 -5.79
CA ASP A 58 50.61 36.84 -6.88
C ASP A 58 50.01 37.06 -8.30
N THR A 59 48.80 37.63 -8.38
CA THR A 59 48.10 37.87 -9.64
C THR A 59 48.25 39.32 -10.09
N LEU A 60 48.73 39.53 -11.33
CA LEU A 60 48.66 40.82 -12.02
C LEU A 60 47.48 40.80 -12.99
N ALA A 61 46.34 41.31 -12.55
CA ALA A 61 45.16 41.44 -13.41
C ALA A 61 45.23 42.74 -14.22
N GLN A 62 44.88 42.65 -15.50
CA GLN A 62 44.96 43.78 -16.42
C GLN A 62 43.66 43.89 -17.23
N TYR A 63 43.10 45.09 -17.27
CA TYR A 63 41.88 45.38 -18.03
C TYR A 63 42.07 46.68 -18.81
N PRO A 64 41.51 46.80 -20.02
CA PRO A 64 41.39 48.10 -20.67
C PRO A 64 40.71 49.09 -19.72
N THR A 65 41.26 50.29 -19.58
CA THR A 65 40.69 51.31 -18.69
C THR A 65 39.26 51.67 -19.11
N ALA A 66 38.94 51.56 -20.40
CA ALA A 66 37.59 51.76 -20.93
C ALA A 66 36.58 50.66 -20.52
N ASP A 67 37.06 49.50 -20.07
CA ASP A 67 36.22 48.40 -19.61
C ASP A 67 35.88 48.51 -18.12
N ILE A 68 36.50 49.46 -17.39
CA ILE A 68 36.23 49.70 -15.98
C ILE A 68 35.22 50.84 -15.88
N ASP A 69 34.04 50.54 -15.36
CA ASP A 69 33.01 51.53 -15.07
C ASP A 69 33.32 52.28 -13.77
N SER A 70 33.56 51.53 -12.69
CA SER A 70 33.86 52.12 -11.38
C SER A 70 34.60 51.15 -10.46
N ILE A 71 35.18 51.69 -9.38
CA ILE A 71 35.76 50.90 -8.29
C ILE A 71 35.06 51.31 -7.00
N THR A 72 34.56 50.34 -6.24
CA THR A 72 33.96 50.57 -4.92
C THR A 72 34.61 49.70 -3.85
N PHE A 73 34.32 50.00 -2.58
CA PHE A 73 34.83 49.24 -1.44
C PHE A 73 33.67 48.81 -0.55
N GLY A 74 33.67 47.53 -0.17
CA GLY A 74 32.54 46.94 0.52
C GLY A 74 32.93 45.82 1.48
N ALA A 75 31.92 45.22 2.09
CA ALA A 75 32.10 44.08 2.98
C ALA A 75 32.62 42.86 2.21
N ASN A 76 33.30 41.97 2.94
CA ASN A 76 33.62 40.65 2.43
C ASN A 76 32.34 39.83 2.26
N SER A 77 32.32 38.97 1.25
CA SER A 77 31.20 38.12 0.88
C SER A 77 31.72 36.87 0.19
N ASN A 78 31.07 35.73 0.46
CA ASN A 78 31.29 34.46 -0.24
C ASN A 78 30.14 34.16 -1.21
N THR A 79 29.30 35.15 -1.50
CA THR A 79 28.14 35.00 -2.39
C THR A 79 28.44 35.59 -3.76
N ILE A 80 28.50 34.70 -4.76
CA ILE A 80 28.50 35.07 -6.17
C ILE A 80 27.05 35.27 -6.59
N TYR A 81 26.74 36.40 -7.19
CA TYR A 81 25.42 36.69 -7.74
C TYR A 81 25.45 36.56 -9.25
N VAL A 82 24.50 35.81 -9.80
CA VAL A 82 24.25 35.70 -11.24
C VAL A 82 22.80 36.10 -11.49
N THR A 83 22.61 37.24 -12.15
CA THR A 83 21.29 37.77 -12.50
C THR A 83 21.10 37.69 -14.01
N TYR A 84 20.14 36.89 -14.44
CA TYR A 84 19.76 36.74 -15.84
C TYR A 84 18.86 37.90 -16.29
N ASN A 85 19.22 38.54 -17.41
CA ASN A 85 18.56 39.70 -17.97
C ASN A 85 18.26 39.46 -19.47
N GLY A 86 17.41 38.48 -19.77
CA GLY A 86 17.13 38.03 -21.13
C GLY A 86 18.32 37.27 -21.70
N SER A 87 18.93 37.77 -22.78
CA SER A 87 20.06 37.13 -23.46
C SER A 87 21.44 37.48 -22.89
N SER A 88 21.49 38.05 -21.69
CA SER A 88 22.72 38.49 -21.02
C SER A 88 22.63 38.29 -19.51
N VAL A 89 23.76 38.39 -18.81
CA VAL A 89 23.84 38.27 -17.35
C VAL A 89 24.57 39.44 -16.71
N THR A 90 24.22 39.72 -15.46
CA THR A 90 25.04 40.51 -14.54
C THR A 90 25.66 39.57 -13.52
N VAL A 91 26.98 39.66 -13.34
CA VAL A 91 27.73 38.79 -12.41
C VAL A 91 28.43 39.66 -11.37
N ILE A 92 28.20 39.37 -10.09
CA ILE A 92 29.03 39.89 -8.99
C ILE A 92 29.78 38.72 -8.41
N ASN A 93 31.09 38.67 -8.60
CA ASN A 93 31.97 37.63 -8.10
C ASN A 93 32.95 38.21 -7.06
N PRO A 94 32.58 38.19 -5.77
CA PRO A 94 33.49 38.61 -4.71
C PRO A 94 34.77 37.76 -4.61
N LEU A 95 34.78 36.53 -5.15
CA LEU A 95 35.88 35.57 -5.03
C LEU A 95 36.73 35.47 -6.33
N ALA A 96 36.67 36.50 -7.19
CA ALA A 96 37.34 36.52 -8.48
C ALA A 96 38.86 36.32 -8.41
N PHE A 97 39.49 36.74 -7.31
CA PHE A 97 40.92 36.56 -7.03
C PHE A 97 41.20 35.55 -5.92
N GLU A 98 40.20 34.75 -5.56
CA GLU A 98 40.24 33.75 -4.49
C GLU A 98 39.86 32.35 -5.03
N GLY A 99 40.13 32.09 -6.31
CA GLY A 99 39.98 30.76 -6.93
C GLY A 99 38.62 30.47 -7.56
N VAL A 100 37.73 31.47 -7.69
CA VAL A 100 36.44 31.32 -8.40
C VAL A 100 36.44 32.15 -9.67
N SER A 101 36.31 31.49 -10.81
CA SER A 101 36.16 32.11 -12.12
C SER A 101 34.74 31.91 -12.65
N VAL A 102 34.20 32.95 -13.30
CA VAL A 102 32.87 32.91 -13.93
C VAL A 102 33.04 33.44 -15.35
N VAL A 103 32.57 32.67 -16.32
CA VAL A 103 32.56 33.01 -17.75
C VAL A 103 31.10 33.05 -18.20
N ALA A 104 30.75 34.05 -19.02
CA ALA A 104 29.44 34.13 -19.63
C ALA A 104 29.55 34.39 -21.14
N GLU A 105 28.89 33.55 -21.92
CA GLU A 105 28.70 33.75 -23.37
C GLU A 105 27.20 33.95 -23.63
N GLY A 106 26.80 35.21 -23.81
CA GLY A 106 25.38 35.58 -23.78
C GLY A 106 24.79 35.33 -22.39
N ALA A 107 23.81 34.43 -22.30
CA ALA A 107 23.24 33.96 -21.03
C ALA A 107 23.74 32.55 -20.63
N ASN A 108 24.70 31.95 -21.32
CA ASN A 108 25.32 30.71 -20.89
C ASN A 108 26.44 31.00 -19.88
N VAL A 109 26.22 30.63 -18.62
CA VAL A 109 27.15 30.88 -17.52
C VAL A 109 27.88 29.59 -17.16
N THR A 110 29.21 29.64 -17.12
CA THR A 110 30.07 28.57 -16.61
C THR A 110 30.90 29.07 -15.44
N VAL A 111 30.82 28.38 -14.31
CA VAL A 111 31.62 28.62 -13.10
C VAL A 111 32.69 27.55 -12.97
N ASN A 112 33.92 27.96 -12.68
CA ASN A 112 34.99 27.05 -12.28
C ASN A 112 35.60 27.53 -10.95
N SER A 113 35.49 26.70 -9.92
CA SER A 113 35.82 27.00 -8.52
C SER A 113 36.82 26.00 -7.94
N ILE A 114 38.07 26.44 -7.80
CA ILE A 114 39.19 25.66 -7.24
C ILE A 114 39.57 26.12 -5.82
N THR A 115 38.69 26.89 -5.18
CA THR A 115 38.95 27.48 -3.87
C THR A 115 38.67 26.49 -2.74
N ASP A 116 39.40 26.62 -1.64
CA ASP A 116 39.16 25.92 -0.37
C ASP A 116 38.21 26.69 0.57
N THR A 117 37.68 27.83 0.10
CA THR A 117 36.73 28.66 0.84
C THR A 117 35.47 27.86 1.20
N SER A 118 35.12 27.83 2.50
CA SER A 118 33.87 27.22 2.95
C SER A 118 32.65 28.14 2.75
N ASN A 119 31.45 27.55 2.67
CA ASN A 119 30.17 28.25 2.59
C ASN A 119 30.06 29.22 1.39
N ILE A 120 30.55 28.79 0.23
CA ILE A 120 30.38 29.53 -1.03
C ILE A 120 28.90 29.45 -1.43
N ASN A 121 28.35 30.58 -1.85
CA ASN A 121 26.96 30.68 -2.28
C ASN A 121 26.91 31.18 -3.72
N TYR A 122 26.16 30.48 -4.57
CA TYR A 122 25.83 30.93 -5.92
C TYR A 122 24.35 31.32 -5.93
N SER A 123 24.06 32.62 -5.93
CA SER A 123 22.69 33.14 -5.92
C SER A 123 22.23 33.45 -7.33
N LEU A 124 21.27 32.66 -7.83
CA LEU A 124 20.68 32.82 -9.15
C LEU A 124 19.36 33.59 -9.07
N SER A 125 19.16 34.54 -9.97
CA SER A 125 17.94 35.35 -10.07
C SER A 125 17.70 35.84 -11.50
N GLY A 126 16.52 36.40 -11.77
CA GLY A 126 16.19 36.97 -13.08
C GLY A 126 15.71 35.91 -14.08
N SER A 127 15.70 36.23 -15.37
CA SER A 127 15.19 35.29 -16.39
C SER A 127 15.94 35.29 -17.71
N THR A 128 16.00 34.13 -18.35
CA THR A 128 16.50 33.95 -19.71
C THR A 128 15.68 32.93 -20.49
N PRO A 129 15.36 33.19 -21.78
CA PRO A 129 14.70 32.22 -22.65
C PRO A 129 15.68 31.27 -23.35
N ASP A 130 16.98 31.55 -23.27
CA ASP A 130 18.04 30.84 -23.98
C ASP A 130 19.35 31.02 -23.21
N GLY A 131 19.58 30.15 -22.23
CA GLY A 131 20.77 30.17 -21.40
C GLY A 131 20.85 28.99 -20.44
N MET A 132 21.96 28.90 -19.73
CA MET A 132 22.31 27.79 -18.84
C MET A 132 23.09 28.31 -17.63
N PHE A 133 23.02 27.59 -16.51
CA PHE A 133 23.99 27.69 -15.42
C PHE A 133 24.77 26.38 -15.30
N LYS A 134 26.09 26.43 -15.48
CA LYS A 134 27.00 25.29 -15.35
C LYS A 134 28.06 25.55 -14.29
N ILE A 135 28.41 24.54 -13.50
CA ILE A 135 29.40 24.69 -12.41
C ILE A 135 30.30 23.48 -12.22
N TYR A 136 31.60 23.76 -12.10
CA TYR A 136 32.64 22.90 -11.55
C TYR A 136 33.16 23.48 -10.24
N SER A 137 33.22 22.67 -9.20
CA SER A 137 33.71 23.09 -7.89
C SER A 137 34.42 21.94 -7.18
N GLU A 138 35.61 22.22 -6.66
CA GLU A 138 36.37 21.29 -5.81
C GLU A 138 35.85 21.26 -4.36
N SER A 139 35.09 22.29 -3.95
CA SER A 139 34.50 22.45 -2.63
C SER A 139 32.97 22.27 -2.66
N ARG A 140 32.37 21.90 -1.52
CA ARG A 140 30.91 21.93 -1.34
C ARG A 140 30.41 23.37 -1.32
N TYR A 141 29.23 23.60 -1.88
CA TYR A 141 28.64 24.93 -2.01
C TYR A 141 27.12 24.92 -1.87
N ASN A 142 26.56 26.12 -1.73
CA ASN A 142 25.13 26.35 -1.73
C ASN A 142 24.71 26.99 -3.06
N LEU A 143 23.67 26.46 -3.68
CA LEU A 143 22.99 27.04 -4.83
C LEU A 143 21.68 27.68 -4.36
N LEU A 144 21.61 29.01 -4.37
CA LEU A 144 20.45 29.76 -3.89
C LEU A 144 19.59 30.12 -5.10
N LEU A 145 18.44 29.46 -5.24
CA LEU A 145 17.46 29.79 -6.27
C LEU A 145 16.57 30.90 -5.72
N ASN A 146 16.76 32.12 -6.22
CA ASN A 146 16.19 33.36 -5.69
C ASN A 146 15.34 34.07 -6.75
N GLY A 147 14.32 33.37 -7.25
CA GLY A 147 13.42 33.86 -8.30
C GLY A 147 14.06 33.78 -9.69
N VAL A 148 14.78 32.70 -9.99
CA VAL A 148 15.42 32.49 -11.30
C VAL A 148 14.51 31.73 -12.27
N SER A 149 14.48 32.13 -13.53
CA SER A 149 13.81 31.41 -14.61
C SER A 149 14.77 31.16 -15.78
N ILE A 150 15.18 29.92 -15.99
CA ILE A 150 16.13 29.54 -17.06
C ILE A 150 15.45 28.57 -18.02
N THR A 151 15.43 28.92 -19.30
CA THR A 151 15.13 28.00 -20.39
C THR A 151 16.40 27.79 -21.19
N ASN A 152 16.79 26.54 -21.40
CA ASN A 152 17.84 26.14 -22.32
C ASN A 152 17.22 25.32 -23.47
N PRO A 153 17.07 25.87 -24.69
CA PRO A 153 16.42 25.18 -25.81
C PRO A 153 17.14 23.93 -26.33
N ASP A 154 18.43 23.78 -26.05
CA ASP A 154 19.27 22.70 -26.54
C ASP A 154 20.14 22.05 -25.46
N GLY A 155 19.69 22.06 -24.20
CA GLY A 155 20.43 21.43 -23.12
C GLY A 155 19.79 21.59 -21.74
N PRO A 156 20.54 21.31 -20.66
CA PRO A 156 20.08 21.48 -19.28
C PRO A 156 20.00 22.96 -18.90
N ALA A 157 19.01 23.34 -18.09
CA ALA A 157 18.92 24.69 -17.53
C ALA A 157 19.97 24.91 -16.42
N ILE A 158 20.18 23.89 -15.59
CA ILE A 158 21.26 23.83 -14.60
C ILE A 158 22.03 22.52 -14.78
N ASN A 159 23.34 22.61 -14.97
CA ASN A 159 24.24 21.47 -15.10
C ASN A 159 25.35 21.53 -14.04
N VAL A 160 25.23 20.70 -13.00
CA VAL A 160 26.22 20.57 -11.94
C VAL A 160 27.20 19.46 -12.30
N GLN A 161 28.38 19.85 -12.76
CA GLN A 161 29.48 18.95 -13.13
C GLN A 161 30.45 18.71 -11.96
N SER A 162 29.99 19.01 -10.73
CA SER A 162 30.82 18.94 -9.53
C SER A 162 30.56 17.64 -8.80
N GLU A 163 31.60 16.83 -8.58
CA GLU A 163 31.56 15.63 -7.72
C GLU A 163 31.49 15.98 -6.20
N LYS A 164 30.78 17.05 -5.85
CA LYS A 164 30.69 17.58 -4.49
C LYS A 164 29.24 17.89 -4.19
N LYS A 165 28.79 17.46 -3.00
CA LYS A 165 27.45 17.72 -2.50
C LYS A 165 27.04 19.18 -2.70
N THR A 166 25.91 19.38 -3.35
CA THR A 166 25.31 20.69 -3.63
C THR A 166 24.08 20.88 -2.75
N THR A 167 24.08 21.93 -1.93
CA THR A 167 22.89 22.30 -1.14
C THR A 167 22.09 23.35 -1.89
N VAL A 168 20.91 22.98 -2.36
CA VAL A 168 19.98 23.86 -3.07
C VAL A 168 19.03 24.51 -2.07
N LEU A 169 19.10 25.84 -1.96
CA LEU A 169 18.18 26.62 -1.13
C LEU A 169 17.11 27.27 -2.02
N LEU A 170 15.87 26.82 -1.86
CA LEU A 170 14.70 27.45 -2.47
C LEU A 170 14.29 28.66 -1.62
N THR A 171 14.69 29.85 -2.06
CA THR A 171 14.57 31.07 -1.27
C THR A 171 13.11 31.39 -0.97
N ASP A 172 12.82 31.73 0.28
CA ASP A 172 11.45 31.99 0.74
C ASP A 172 10.73 33.05 -0.10
N GLY A 173 9.45 32.81 -0.39
CA GLY A 173 8.62 33.70 -1.20
C GLY A 173 8.98 33.78 -2.69
N THR A 174 9.97 33.02 -3.17
CA THR A 174 10.37 33.03 -4.59
C THR A 174 9.81 31.84 -5.36
N ILE A 175 9.65 32.03 -6.67
CA ILE A 175 9.31 30.97 -7.63
C ILE A 175 10.46 30.87 -8.63
N ASN A 176 11.03 29.68 -8.74
CA ASN A 176 12.11 29.37 -9.66
C ASN A 176 11.59 28.44 -10.76
N THR A 177 11.99 28.64 -12.01
CA THR A 177 11.52 27.86 -13.15
C THR A 177 12.70 27.39 -14.00
N LEU A 178 12.81 26.08 -14.22
CA LEU A 178 13.84 25.46 -15.05
C LEU A 178 13.19 24.71 -16.20
N THR A 179 13.72 24.86 -17.41
CA THR A 179 13.21 24.21 -18.62
C THR A 179 14.36 23.87 -19.55
N ASP A 180 14.40 22.63 -20.03
CA ASP A 180 15.37 22.15 -20.99
C ASP A 180 14.82 22.06 -22.42
N GLY A 181 15.69 21.61 -23.32
CA GLY A 181 15.41 21.38 -24.73
C GLY A 181 14.85 19.98 -24.98
N ALA A 182 14.11 19.82 -26.07
CA ALA A 182 13.68 18.49 -26.52
C ALA A 182 14.84 17.63 -27.06
N THR A 183 15.95 18.27 -27.43
CA THR A 183 17.19 17.68 -27.93
C THR A 183 18.35 18.43 -27.31
N TYR A 184 19.36 17.72 -26.85
CA TYR A 184 20.53 18.32 -26.24
C TYR A 184 21.67 18.44 -27.26
N ALA A 185 22.42 19.53 -27.20
CA ALA A 185 23.66 19.71 -27.92
C ALA A 185 24.72 18.73 -27.41
N ASP A 186 25.74 18.44 -28.23
CA ASP A 186 26.84 17.59 -27.81
C ASP A 186 27.50 18.17 -26.54
N PRO A 187 27.64 17.39 -25.46
CA PRO A 187 28.26 17.87 -24.24
C PRO A 187 29.74 18.18 -24.44
N ALA A 188 30.29 18.99 -23.53
CA ALA A 188 31.73 19.19 -23.49
C ALA A 188 32.43 17.88 -23.14
N ILE A 189 33.68 17.73 -23.59
CA ILE A 189 34.52 16.59 -23.21
C ILE A 189 35.19 16.92 -21.87
N GLY A 190 34.90 16.11 -20.86
CA GLY A 190 35.46 16.22 -19.53
C GLY A 190 36.98 15.97 -19.49
N GLY A 191 37.59 16.22 -18.33
CA GLY A 191 39.04 16.09 -18.15
C GLY A 191 39.58 14.64 -18.28
N ASN A 192 38.70 13.65 -18.16
CA ASN A 192 38.96 12.23 -18.37
C ASN A 192 38.92 11.80 -19.85
N GLY A 193 38.43 12.65 -20.75
CA GLY A 193 38.26 12.35 -22.17
C GLY A 193 36.88 11.82 -22.56
N ASP A 194 35.98 11.67 -21.59
CA ASP A 194 34.60 11.25 -21.81
C ASP A 194 33.67 12.48 -21.96
N PRO A 195 32.57 12.39 -22.71
CA PRO A 195 31.57 13.44 -22.74
C PRO A 195 30.94 13.61 -21.36
N GLU A 196 30.66 14.85 -20.97
CA GLU A 196 29.97 15.15 -19.71
C GLU A 196 28.50 14.78 -19.75
N ASP A 197 27.94 14.49 -18.57
CA ASP A 197 26.55 14.10 -18.46
C ASP A 197 25.60 15.31 -18.47
N GLN A 198 24.42 15.09 -19.03
CA GLN A 198 23.37 16.09 -19.19
C GLN A 198 22.00 15.44 -19.03
N ASP A 199 21.81 14.66 -17.98
CA ASP A 199 20.66 13.76 -17.86
C ASP A 199 19.39 14.39 -17.29
N GLY A 200 19.32 15.72 -17.22
CA GLY A 200 18.08 16.40 -16.93
C GLY A 200 18.10 17.92 -16.98
N ALA A 201 16.91 18.52 -16.96
CA ALA A 201 16.77 19.98 -16.95
C ALA A 201 17.47 20.64 -15.75
N PHE A 202 17.49 19.93 -14.62
CA PHE A 202 18.44 20.14 -13.55
C PHE A 202 19.18 18.82 -13.31
N PHE A 203 20.45 18.79 -13.69
CA PHE A 203 21.33 17.63 -13.55
C PHE A 203 22.47 17.89 -12.54
N SER A 204 22.93 16.83 -11.87
CA SER A 204 24.07 16.84 -10.94
C SER A 204 24.82 15.50 -10.86
N GLU A 205 26.14 15.54 -11.08
CA GLU A 205 27.08 14.43 -10.87
C GLU A 205 27.16 13.93 -9.41
N ALA A 206 26.62 14.70 -8.45
CA ALA A 206 26.73 14.40 -7.02
C ALA A 206 25.48 14.80 -6.24
N HIS A 207 25.42 14.37 -4.98
CA HIS A 207 24.29 14.54 -4.08
C HIS A 207 23.69 15.97 -4.09
N LEU A 208 22.40 16.07 -4.42
CA LEU A 208 21.56 17.26 -4.31
C LEU A 208 20.75 17.28 -3.00
N VAL A 209 20.92 18.33 -2.18
CA VAL A 209 20.13 18.53 -0.95
C VAL A 209 19.24 19.76 -1.08
N PHE A 210 17.92 19.58 -1.17
CA PHE A 210 16.94 20.67 -1.26
C PHE A 210 16.45 21.11 0.12
N SER A 211 16.37 22.42 0.32
CA SER A 211 15.87 23.04 1.55
C SER A 211 15.18 24.38 1.26
N GLY A 212 14.58 24.98 2.30
CA GLY A 212 13.88 26.26 2.21
C GLY A 212 12.37 26.12 2.06
N THR A 213 11.70 27.20 1.68
CA THR A 213 10.23 27.29 1.58
C THR A 213 9.76 27.86 0.24
N GLY A 214 10.68 28.31 -0.61
CA GLY A 214 10.40 28.75 -1.98
C GLY A 214 9.94 27.61 -2.90
N SER A 215 9.55 27.97 -4.12
CA SER A 215 9.08 27.04 -5.13
C SER A 215 10.09 26.81 -6.24
N LEU A 216 10.15 25.58 -6.75
CA LEU A 216 10.90 25.18 -7.94
C LEU A 216 9.96 24.46 -8.90
N ASN A 217 9.78 25.02 -10.09
CA ASN A 217 9.03 24.43 -11.19
C ASN A 217 10.01 23.92 -12.24
N ILE A 218 9.85 22.68 -12.67
CA ILE A 218 10.72 22.06 -13.68
C ILE A 218 9.85 21.53 -14.83
N SER A 219 10.32 21.73 -16.06
CA SER A 219 9.77 21.13 -17.27
C SER A 219 10.87 20.40 -18.03
N GLY A 220 10.80 19.07 -18.07
CA GLY A 220 11.69 18.21 -18.85
C GLY A 220 11.06 17.84 -20.20
N PHE A 221 11.67 18.27 -21.29
CA PHE A 221 11.30 17.98 -22.68
C PHE A 221 12.23 16.98 -23.35
N GLY A 222 13.43 16.76 -22.81
CA GLY A 222 14.40 15.81 -23.35
C GLY A 222 13.86 14.38 -23.41
N THR A 223 14.03 13.71 -24.54
CA THR A 223 13.49 12.36 -24.77
C THR A 223 14.28 11.24 -24.08
N GLY A 224 15.55 11.49 -23.74
CA GLY A 224 16.41 10.59 -22.97
C GLY A 224 16.76 11.10 -21.58
N GLN A 225 16.29 12.31 -21.24
CA GLN A 225 16.66 13.05 -20.04
C GLN A 225 15.48 13.16 -19.07
N HIS A 226 15.77 13.19 -17.78
CA HIS A 226 14.80 13.37 -16.71
C HIS A 226 14.51 14.87 -16.49
N ALA A 227 13.53 15.23 -15.66
CA ALA A 227 13.37 16.64 -15.29
C ALA A 227 14.39 17.07 -14.22
N LEU A 228 14.51 16.30 -13.14
CA LEU A 228 15.52 16.47 -12.10
C LEU A 228 16.30 15.15 -11.96
N CYS A 229 17.62 15.21 -12.14
CA CYS A 229 18.48 14.03 -12.13
C CYS A 229 19.71 14.24 -11.25
N SER A 230 20.14 13.19 -10.56
CA SER A 230 21.49 13.10 -9.98
C SER A 230 22.08 11.71 -10.15
N ASP A 231 23.38 11.62 -10.41
CA ASP A 231 24.08 10.33 -10.41
C ASP A 231 24.39 9.77 -9.01
N ASP A 232 24.01 10.51 -7.98
CA ASP A 232 24.16 10.18 -6.57
C ASP A 232 22.76 10.34 -5.93
N GLU A 233 22.69 10.76 -4.67
CA GLU A 233 21.45 10.89 -3.91
C GLU A 233 20.71 12.22 -4.15
N ILE A 234 19.37 12.20 -4.09
CA ILE A 234 18.55 13.40 -3.95
C ILE A 234 17.84 13.40 -2.59
N GLU A 235 18.16 14.40 -1.75
CA GLU A 235 17.55 14.63 -0.44
C GLU A 235 16.64 15.87 -0.47
N ILE A 236 15.35 15.70 -0.18
CA ILE A 236 14.35 16.77 -0.11
C ILE A 236 13.94 17.00 1.35
N ASN A 237 14.51 18.06 1.93
CA ASN A 237 14.27 18.48 3.31
C ASN A 237 13.32 19.68 3.43
N GLY A 238 12.81 20.21 2.31
CA GLY A 238 11.91 21.34 2.29
C GLY A 238 11.66 21.92 0.90
N GLY A 239 10.81 22.94 0.84
CA GLY A 239 10.44 23.66 -0.38
C GLY A 239 9.23 23.07 -1.11
N ASN A 240 8.83 23.73 -2.19
CA ASN A 240 7.75 23.29 -3.06
C ASN A 240 8.30 22.94 -4.44
N ILE A 241 8.60 21.67 -4.67
CA ILE A 241 9.18 21.17 -5.92
C ILE A 241 8.03 20.63 -6.78
N THR A 242 7.88 21.18 -7.98
CA THR A 242 6.85 20.77 -8.94
C THR A 242 7.51 20.45 -10.28
N VAL A 243 7.53 19.17 -10.64
CA VAL A 243 7.81 18.73 -12.00
C VAL A 243 6.49 18.75 -12.76
N THR A 244 6.32 19.79 -13.59
CA THR A 244 5.09 20.01 -14.35
C THR A 244 4.93 19.03 -15.52
N ARG A 245 6.07 18.53 -16.02
CA ARG A 245 6.19 17.48 -17.02
C ARG A 245 7.61 16.93 -17.06
N ALA A 246 7.74 15.67 -17.44
CA ALA A 246 8.96 15.03 -17.90
C ALA A 246 8.58 14.02 -19.00
N VAL A 247 9.42 13.89 -20.04
CA VAL A 247 9.22 12.87 -21.08
C VAL A 247 9.74 11.50 -20.63
N LYS A 248 10.92 11.47 -20.00
CA LYS A 248 11.41 10.33 -19.21
C LYS A 248 10.83 10.45 -17.78
N ASP A 249 11.67 10.34 -16.75
CA ASP A 249 11.22 10.38 -15.37
C ASP A 249 11.23 11.79 -14.79
N GLY A 250 10.37 12.03 -13.81
CA GLY A 250 10.27 13.33 -13.16
C GLY A 250 11.48 13.64 -12.28
N ILE A 251 11.72 12.79 -11.29
CA ILE A 251 12.87 12.88 -10.38
C ILE A 251 13.57 11.53 -10.43
N HIS A 252 14.86 11.54 -10.77
CA HIS A 252 15.68 10.34 -10.89
C HIS A 252 16.98 10.50 -10.09
N ALA A 253 17.40 9.45 -9.40
CA ALA A 253 18.64 9.43 -8.64
C ALA A 253 19.21 8.02 -8.59
N ASN A 254 20.49 7.83 -8.95
CA ASN A 254 21.07 6.49 -9.04
C ASN A 254 21.32 5.85 -7.66
N ASP A 255 21.71 6.66 -6.66
CA ASP A 255 22.07 6.15 -5.31
C ASP A 255 20.94 6.29 -4.28
N GLY A 256 19.83 6.95 -4.66
CA GLY A 256 18.58 6.94 -3.92
C GLY A 256 17.93 8.30 -3.69
N ILE A 257 16.72 8.26 -3.16
CA ILE A 257 15.89 9.45 -2.92
C ILE A 257 15.35 9.45 -1.49
N ALA A 258 15.59 10.54 -0.77
CA ALA A 258 15.08 10.78 0.57
C ALA A 258 14.15 12.00 0.60
N ILE A 259 12.91 11.84 1.07
CA ILE A 259 11.94 12.92 1.27
C ILE A 259 11.55 12.98 2.74
N THR A 260 12.06 14.00 3.44
CA THR A 260 11.81 14.18 4.87
C THR A 260 10.80 15.29 5.17
N ALA A 261 10.66 16.26 4.25
CA ALA A 261 9.70 17.36 4.34
C ALA A 261 9.46 18.02 2.96
N GLY A 262 8.69 19.11 2.93
CA GLY A 262 8.36 19.85 1.71
C GLY A 262 7.13 19.31 0.96
N THR A 263 6.84 19.92 -0.18
CA THR A 263 5.79 19.51 -1.12
C THR A 263 6.45 19.11 -2.44
N VAL A 264 6.19 17.88 -2.90
CA VAL A 264 6.72 17.33 -4.15
C VAL A 264 5.55 16.94 -5.03
N ASN A 265 5.36 17.62 -6.17
CA ASN A 265 4.31 17.32 -7.13
C ASN A 265 4.95 16.93 -8.47
N VAL A 266 4.67 15.75 -8.99
CA VAL A 266 5.33 15.24 -10.18
C VAL A 266 4.31 14.72 -11.19
N SER A 267 4.44 15.20 -12.43
CA SER A 267 3.78 14.63 -13.61
C SER A 267 4.84 14.25 -14.63
N ALA A 268 4.83 12.99 -15.07
CA ALA A 268 5.78 12.44 -16.03
C ALA A 268 5.08 11.47 -16.99
N THR A 269 5.60 11.32 -18.21
CA THR A 269 5.20 10.22 -19.11
C THR A 269 5.99 8.94 -18.86
N GLY A 270 7.16 9.02 -18.22
CA GLY A 270 7.82 7.90 -17.55
C GLY A 270 7.40 7.82 -16.07
N ASP A 271 8.35 7.38 -15.24
CA ASP A 271 8.15 7.27 -13.80
C ASP A 271 8.14 8.66 -13.16
N ALA A 272 7.34 8.85 -12.11
CA ALA A 272 7.33 10.16 -11.46
C ALA A 272 8.58 10.33 -10.60
N ILE A 273 8.84 9.38 -9.71
CA ILE A 273 10.03 9.37 -8.84
C ILE A 273 10.68 8.01 -8.96
N ASP A 274 11.93 7.96 -9.40
CA ASP A 274 12.68 6.72 -9.59
C ASP A 274 14.03 6.80 -8.87
N GLY A 275 14.23 5.93 -7.89
CA GLY A 275 15.49 5.81 -7.16
C GLY A 275 16.47 4.81 -7.78
N ASP A 276 16.18 4.24 -8.95
CA ASP A 276 17.01 3.27 -9.67
C ASP A 276 17.59 2.18 -8.75
N GLU A 277 18.88 1.84 -8.84
CA GLU A 277 19.56 0.88 -7.96
C GLU A 277 19.64 1.33 -6.49
N GLY A 278 19.37 2.60 -6.23
CA GLY A 278 19.31 3.26 -4.94
C GLY A 278 18.04 3.00 -4.14
N TYR A 279 18.03 3.48 -2.90
CA TYR A 279 16.91 3.31 -1.99
C TYR A 279 15.85 4.40 -2.15
N LEU A 280 14.66 4.15 -1.63
CA LEU A 280 13.64 5.19 -1.49
C LEU A 280 13.17 5.33 -0.05
N LEU A 281 13.32 6.53 0.52
CA LEU A 281 12.98 6.83 1.91
C LEU A 281 12.03 8.03 2.00
N ILE A 282 10.83 7.81 2.53
CA ILE A 282 9.87 8.89 2.80
C ILE A 282 9.51 8.87 4.29
N THR A 283 9.96 9.89 5.02
CA THR A 283 9.68 10.05 6.46
C THR A 283 8.73 11.21 6.75
N GLY A 284 8.43 12.05 5.76
CA GLY A 284 7.58 13.22 5.91
C GLY A 284 7.25 13.91 4.58
N GLY A 285 6.76 15.14 4.65
CA GLY A 285 6.35 15.92 3.47
C GLY A 285 5.03 15.49 2.84
N SER A 286 4.68 16.14 1.73
CA SER A 286 3.53 15.83 0.88
C SER A 286 4.01 15.48 -0.52
N VAL A 287 3.70 14.27 -0.99
CA VAL A 287 4.09 13.79 -2.33
C VAL A 287 2.83 13.52 -3.15
N THR A 288 2.76 14.12 -4.33
CA THR A 288 1.68 13.89 -5.29
C THR A 288 2.27 13.46 -6.62
N THR A 289 1.81 12.33 -7.16
CA THR A 289 2.21 11.88 -8.49
C THR A 289 1.00 11.69 -9.39
N ASN A 290 1.17 12.01 -10.67
CA ASN A 290 0.18 11.77 -11.70
C ASN A 290 0.86 11.24 -12.96
N ASN A 291 0.74 9.92 -13.18
CA ASN A 291 1.39 9.21 -14.27
C ASN A 291 0.33 8.57 -15.16
N ILE A 292 0.41 8.87 -16.46
CA ILE A 292 -0.62 8.46 -17.44
C ILE A 292 -0.12 7.52 -18.54
N GLY A 293 1.19 7.31 -18.63
CA GLY A 293 1.80 6.38 -19.60
C GLY A 293 1.56 4.92 -19.19
N ASP A 294 1.63 4.00 -20.14
CA ASP A 294 1.61 2.57 -19.88
C ASP A 294 2.96 2.13 -19.28
N ASP A 295 2.92 1.13 -18.40
CA ASP A 295 4.08 0.60 -17.68
C ASP A 295 4.92 1.65 -16.95
N VAL A 296 4.26 2.62 -16.32
CA VAL A 296 4.93 3.65 -15.53
C VAL A 296 4.74 3.41 -14.04
N LYS A 297 5.55 4.11 -13.25
CA LYS A 297 5.50 4.06 -11.81
C LYS A 297 5.30 5.44 -11.21
N GLY A 298 4.47 5.48 -10.16
CA GLY A 298 4.35 6.68 -9.34
C GLY A 298 5.66 6.92 -8.60
N ILE A 299 6.08 5.90 -7.86
CA ILE A 299 7.34 5.88 -7.12
C ILE A 299 7.97 4.49 -7.27
N SER A 300 9.21 4.44 -7.75
CA SER A 300 9.97 3.22 -8.05
C SER A 300 11.37 3.25 -7.43
N CYS A 301 11.90 2.05 -7.17
CA CYS A 301 13.32 1.78 -6.95
C CYS A 301 13.60 0.28 -7.14
N ASP A 302 14.83 -0.08 -7.47
CA ASP A 302 15.31 -1.46 -7.53
C ASP A 302 15.80 -1.95 -6.15
N SER A 303 16.05 -1.04 -5.22
CA SER A 303 16.40 -1.39 -3.84
C SER A 303 15.19 -1.44 -2.90
N THR A 304 15.43 -1.20 -1.62
CA THR A 304 14.39 -1.16 -0.58
C THR A 304 13.65 0.16 -0.57
N MET A 305 12.34 0.09 -0.34
CA MET A 305 11.49 1.26 -0.15
C MET A 305 10.99 1.33 1.31
N VAL A 306 11.16 2.48 1.96
CA VAL A 306 10.71 2.72 3.33
C VAL A 306 9.86 3.97 3.40
N ILE A 307 8.59 3.80 3.78
CA ILE A 307 7.64 4.88 4.03
C ILE A 307 7.22 4.82 5.49
N SER A 308 7.69 5.79 6.27
CA SER A 308 7.43 5.89 7.72
C SER A 308 6.62 7.12 8.12
N GLY A 309 6.34 8.02 7.18
CA GLY A 309 5.56 9.24 7.40
C GLY A 309 5.16 9.92 6.10
N GLY A 310 4.63 11.15 6.22
CA GLY A 310 4.20 11.96 5.07
C GLY A 310 2.76 11.69 4.61
N THR A 311 2.33 12.48 3.63
CA THR A 311 1.05 12.32 2.93
C THR A 311 1.32 12.08 1.45
N LEU A 312 0.95 10.91 0.94
CA LEU A 312 1.19 10.49 -0.43
C LEU A 312 -0.14 10.38 -1.18
N ASN A 313 -0.26 11.05 -2.32
CA ASN A 313 -1.42 11.00 -3.21
C ASN A 313 -0.96 10.58 -4.61
N LEU A 314 -1.10 9.30 -4.95
CA LEU A 314 -0.53 8.73 -6.17
C LEU A 314 -1.66 8.36 -7.12
N THR A 315 -1.61 8.89 -8.35
CA THR A 315 -2.56 8.54 -9.41
C THR A 315 -1.80 7.95 -10.59
N VAL A 316 -2.15 6.72 -10.98
CA VAL A 316 -1.52 6.00 -12.08
C VAL A 316 -2.59 5.38 -12.98
N THR A 317 -2.64 5.77 -14.26
CA THR A 317 -3.77 5.40 -15.13
C THR A 317 -3.42 4.49 -16.30
N GLY A 318 -2.15 4.35 -16.68
CA GLY A 318 -1.77 3.53 -17.83
C GLY A 318 -1.77 2.04 -17.51
N ASP A 319 -1.88 1.24 -18.56
CA ASP A 319 -1.92 -0.22 -18.47
C ASP A 319 -0.63 -0.74 -17.83
N GLN A 320 -0.71 -1.91 -17.19
CA GLN A 320 0.38 -2.58 -16.48
C GLN A 320 1.21 -1.69 -15.52
N SER A 321 0.69 -0.55 -15.06
CA SER A 321 1.46 0.44 -14.29
C SER A 321 1.40 0.21 -12.78
N LYS A 322 2.37 0.72 -12.01
CA LYS A 322 2.48 0.46 -10.56
C LYS A 322 2.58 1.77 -9.77
N ALA A 323 1.72 2.05 -8.79
CA ALA A 323 1.84 3.33 -8.08
C ALA A 323 3.06 3.37 -7.14
N LEU A 324 3.26 2.31 -6.34
CA LEU A 324 4.49 2.05 -5.61
C LEU A 324 5.11 0.74 -6.12
N LYS A 325 6.40 0.77 -6.46
CA LYS A 325 7.14 -0.41 -6.90
C LYS A 325 8.53 -0.48 -6.25
N SER A 326 8.88 -1.62 -5.68
CA SER A 326 10.27 -1.93 -5.32
C SER A 326 10.69 -3.32 -5.81
N LYS A 327 11.93 -3.50 -6.25
CA LYS A 327 12.46 -4.86 -6.53
C LYS A 327 12.97 -5.57 -5.28
N GLN A 328 13.21 -4.85 -4.18
CA GLN A 328 13.46 -5.44 -2.87
C GLN A 328 12.33 -5.14 -1.88
N ALA A 329 12.54 -5.46 -0.60
CA ALA A 329 11.54 -5.33 0.44
C ALA A 329 11.00 -3.91 0.56
N MET A 330 9.69 -3.82 0.83
CA MET A 330 8.98 -2.57 1.06
C MET A 330 8.48 -2.51 2.50
N THR A 331 8.75 -1.42 3.22
CA THR A 331 8.28 -1.20 4.59
C THR A 331 7.39 0.04 4.67
N LEU A 332 6.14 -0.17 5.10
CA LEU A 332 5.09 0.85 5.25
C LEU A 332 4.73 0.97 6.75
N SER A 333 5.55 1.69 7.50
CA SER A 333 5.42 1.81 8.96
C SER A 333 4.65 3.04 9.43
N GLY A 334 4.31 3.96 8.53
CA GLY A 334 3.55 5.17 8.83
C GLY A 334 3.18 5.97 7.58
N GLY A 335 2.57 7.13 7.78
CA GLY A 335 2.10 8.01 6.70
C GLY A 335 0.65 7.75 6.26
N ASN A 336 0.09 8.72 5.53
CA ASN A 336 -1.22 8.62 4.90
C ASN A 336 -1.02 8.41 3.40
N ILE A 337 -1.33 7.22 2.90
CA ILE A 337 -1.06 6.81 1.53
C ILE A 337 -2.39 6.61 0.81
N THR A 338 -2.69 7.46 -0.16
CA THR A 338 -3.87 7.37 -1.01
C THR A 338 -3.45 7.07 -2.44
N ILE A 339 -3.95 5.98 -3.01
CA ILE A 339 -3.58 5.53 -4.35
C ILE A 339 -4.83 5.32 -5.21
N GLN A 340 -4.80 5.85 -6.43
CA GLN A 340 -5.80 5.61 -7.46
C GLN A 340 -5.14 4.97 -8.67
N THR A 341 -5.59 3.77 -9.03
CA THR A 341 -5.16 3.07 -10.25
C THR A 341 -6.33 2.81 -11.18
N SER A 342 -6.11 2.98 -12.48
CA SER A 342 -7.13 2.69 -13.52
C SER A 342 -6.60 1.94 -14.74
N GLY A 343 -5.31 1.61 -14.77
CA GLY A 343 -4.71 0.83 -15.83
C GLY A 343 -5.20 -0.61 -15.86
N ASN A 344 -5.27 -1.20 -17.04
CA ASN A 344 -5.64 -2.60 -17.22
C ASN A 344 -4.45 -3.53 -17.04
N ALA A 345 -4.73 -4.81 -16.80
CA ALA A 345 -3.75 -5.86 -17.04
C ALA A 345 -3.45 -6.00 -18.54
N VAL A 346 -2.18 -6.22 -18.86
CA VAL A 346 -1.69 -6.51 -20.21
C VAL A 346 -1.31 -7.98 -20.28
N LEU A 347 -1.65 -8.65 -21.37
CA LEU A 347 -1.26 -10.04 -21.61
C LEU A 347 0.08 -10.08 -22.34
N GLU A 348 1.15 -10.42 -21.64
CA GLU A 348 2.49 -10.54 -22.21
C GLU A 348 2.69 -11.95 -22.79
N ALA A 349 3.15 -12.06 -24.03
CA ALA A 349 3.32 -13.36 -24.67
C ALA A 349 4.38 -14.20 -23.94
N SER A 350 4.00 -15.39 -23.49
CA SER A 350 4.89 -16.31 -22.77
C SER A 350 4.45 -17.76 -22.97
N GLY A 351 5.41 -18.64 -23.23
CA GLY A 351 5.13 -20.06 -23.52
C GLY A 351 4.16 -20.25 -24.70
N SER A 352 3.06 -20.97 -24.46
CA SER A 352 2.00 -21.22 -25.45
C SER A 352 0.81 -20.26 -25.34
N GLY A 353 0.90 -19.23 -24.51
CA GLY A 353 -0.15 -18.25 -24.30
C GLY A 353 0.42 -16.95 -23.74
N TYR A 354 -0.08 -16.53 -22.57
CA TYR A 354 0.28 -15.25 -21.98
C TYR A 354 0.53 -15.34 -20.48
N ASP A 355 1.31 -14.39 -19.97
CA ASP A 355 1.49 -14.07 -18.57
C ASP A 355 0.94 -12.66 -18.30
N PRO A 356 -0.11 -12.48 -17.47
CA PRO A 356 -0.69 -11.17 -17.24
C PRO A 356 0.20 -10.24 -16.41
N SER A 357 0.53 -9.08 -16.95
CA SER A 357 1.18 -7.98 -16.24
C SER A 357 0.13 -6.99 -15.73
N TYR A 358 -0.09 -6.99 -14.41
CA TYR A 358 -1.18 -6.25 -13.77
C TYR A 358 -0.82 -4.79 -13.52
N CYS A 359 -1.80 -3.90 -13.68
CA CYS A 359 -1.76 -2.62 -12.99
C CYS A 359 -1.98 -2.86 -11.49
N THR A 360 -1.09 -2.32 -10.65
CA THR A 360 -1.05 -2.62 -9.20
C THR A 360 -0.83 -1.34 -8.40
N ALA A 361 -1.59 -1.12 -7.34
CA ALA A 361 -1.35 0.05 -6.49
C ALA A 361 -0.01 -0.05 -5.73
N ILE A 362 0.24 -1.16 -5.04
CA ILE A 362 1.49 -1.41 -4.31
C ILE A 362 2.08 -2.75 -4.73
N LYS A 363 3.28 -2.75 -5.32
CA LYS A 363 3.99 -3.94 -5.78
C LYS A 363 5.38 -4.02 -5.17
N SER A 364 5.77 -5.21 -4.71
CA SER A 364 7.15 -5.54 -4.40
C SER A 364 7.50 -6.92 -4.94
N ASP A 365 8.75 -7.11 -5.36
CA ASP A 365 9.26 -8.43 -5.78
C ASP A 365 9.78 -9.24 -4.58
N VAL A 366 9.75 -8.65 -3.40
CA VAL A 366 10.07 -9.26 -2.11
C VAL A 366 8.97 -8.87 -1.12
N THR A 367 9.22 -9.02 0.17
CA THR A 367 8.23 -8.86 1.23
C THR A 367 7.73 -7.43 1.34
N ILE A 368 6.42 -7.28 1.50
CA ILE A 368 5.79 -6.01 1.92
C ILE A 368 5.47 -6.11 3.41
N THR A 369 6.03 -5.22 4.21
CA THR A 369 5.76 -5.12 5.66
C THR A 369 4.94 -3.87 5.97
N ILE A 370 3.78 -4.05 6.61
CA ILE A 370 2.88 -2.97 7.04
C ILE A 370 2.77 -2.99 8.55
N SER A 371 3.27 -1.96 9.22
CA SER A 371 3.29 -1.90 10.69
C SER A 371 2.59 -0.69 11.30
N GLY A 372 2.21 0.30 10.48
CA GLY A 372 1.53 1.50 10.99
C GLY A 372 0.97 2.48 9.96
N ALA A 373 1.16 2.25 8.66
CA ALA A 373 0.63 3.14 7.62
C ALA A 373 -0.92 3.13 7.56
N ALA A 374 -1.50 4.26 7.16
CA ALA A 374 -2.90 4.37 6.79
C ALA A 374 -3.00 4.40 5.25
N ILE A 375 -3.47 3.30 4.66
CA ILE A 375 -3.47 3.05 3.22
C ILE A 375 -4.91 3.02 2.72
N THR A 376 -5.20 3.81 1.69
CA THR A 376 -6.48 3.80 0.97
C THR A 376 -6.21 3.65 -0.53
N ILE A 377 -6.74 2.58 -1.13
CA ILE A 377 -6.53 2.23 -2.54
C ILE A 377 -7.89 2.15 -3.25
N THR A 378 -7.97 2.78 -4.42
CA THR A 378 -9.04 2.57 -5.39
C THR A 378 -8.44 2.07 -6.70
N SER A 379 -8.78 0.86 -7.11
CA SER A 379 -8.28 0.21 -8.33
C SER A 379 -9.43 -0.13 -9.27
N THR A 380 -9.45 0.45 -10.46
CA THR A 380 -10.64 0.38 -11.36
C THR A 380 -10.37 -0.26 -12.71
N GLY A 381 -9.12 -0.38 -13.13
CA GLY A 381 -8.78 -1.00 -14.41
C GLY A 381 -8.92 -2.51 -14.38
N LEU A 382 -9.08 -3.13 -15.55
CA LEU A 382 -9.32 -4.58 -15.70
C LEU A 382 -8.28 -5.37 -14.92
N ALA A 383 -8.76 -6.29 -14.07
CA ALA A 383 -7.93 -7.13 -13.21
C ALA A 383 -6.98 -6.40 -12.25
N GLY A 384 -7.19 -5.10 -12.00
CA GLY A 384 -6.29 -4.31 -11.17
C GLY A 384 -6.09 -4.89 -9.76
N LYS A 385 -4.85 -4.84 -9.29
CA LYS A 385 -4.44 -5.35 -7.97
C LYS A 385 -4.28 -4.19 -6.98
N GLY A 386 -4.69 -4.43 -5.73
CA GLY A 386 -4.41 -3.52 -4.63
C GLY A 386 -2.96 -3.62 -4.18
N ILE A 387 -2.67 -4.56 -3.28
CA ILE A 387 -1.31 -4.87 -2.81
C ILE A 387 -0.90 -6.24 -3.34
N SER A 388 0.28 -6.32 -3.95
CA SER A 388 0.84 -7.56 -4.51
C SER A 388 2.31 -7.72 -4.12
N SER A 389 2.69 -8.92 -3.67
CA SER A 389 4.09 -9.30 -3.42
C SER A 389 4.41 -10.60 -4.15
N ASP A 390 5.61 -10.71 -4.73
CA ASP A 390 6.15 -11.99 -5.25
C ASP A 390 6.62 -12.92 -4.12
N THR A 391 6.55 -12.47 -2.87
CA THR A 391 6.83 -13.27 -1.67
C THR A 391 5.73 -13.03 -0.64
N ASP A 392 6.06 -12.55 0.56
CA ASP A 392 5.11 -12.40 1.66
C ASP A 392 4.52 -10.98 1.77
N ILE A 393 3.28 -10.89 2.25
CA ILE A 393 2.72 -9.67 2.85
C ILE A 393 2.61 -9.88 4.35
N VAL A 394 3.26 -9.02 5.15
CA VAL A 394 3.26 -9.09 6.61
C VAL A 394 2.67 -7.82 7.18
N MET A 395 1.52 -7.93 7.86
CA MET A 395 0.85 -6.81 8.52
C MET A 395 0.80 -7.04 10.04
N THR A 396 1.45 -6.15 10.79
CA THR A 396 1.43 -6.17 12.27
C THR A 396 0.61 -5.02 12.87
N GLY A 397 0.23 -4.04 12.05
CA GLY A 397 -0.52 -2.84 12.45
C GLY A 397 -0.89 -1.98 11.25
N GLY A 398 -1.49 -0.81 11.49
CA GLY A 398 -1.97 0.09 10.44
C GLY A 398 -3.41 -0.17 10.00
N ILE A 399 -3.85 0.59 9.00
CA ILE A 399 -5.19 0.52 8.41
C ILE A 399 -5.03 0.38 6.89
N VAL A 400 -5.66 -0.64 6.29
CA VAL A 400 -5.62 -0.90 4.85
C VAL A 400 -7.04 -0.97 4.32
N ASN A 401 -7.43 0.00 3.50
CA ASN A 401 -8.72 0.04 2.82
C ASN A 401 -8.52 -0.09 1.31
N ILE A 402 -9.08 -1.11 0.69
CA ILE A 402 -8.92 -1.37 -0.75
C ILE A 402 -10.29 -1.56 -1.38
N THR A 403 -10.57 -0.77 -2.41
CA THR A 403 -11.71 -0.99 -3.31
C THR A 403 -11.18 -1.32 -4.69
N SER A 404 -11.56 -2.50 -5.21
CA SER A 404 -11.25 -2.91 -6.57
C SER A 404 -12.52 -3.19 -7.36
N SER A 405 -12.66 -2.59 -8.54
CA SER A 405 -13.85 -2.74 -9.39
C SER A 405 -13.56 -3.23 -10.81
N GLY A 406 -12.29 -3.45 -11.13
CA GLY A 406 -11.85 -3.98 -12.41
C GLY A 406 -12.37 -5.37 -12.70
N ASN A 407 -13.04 -5.58 -13.83
CA ASN A 407 -13.50 -6.92 -14.21
C ASN A 407 -12.32 -7.84 -14.54
N GLY A 408 -12.45 -9.11 -14.19
CA GLY A 408 -11.61 -10.17 -14.74
C GLY A 408 -12.06 -10.62 -16.13
N ALA A 409 -11.20 -11.33 -16.84
CA ALA A 409 -11.51 -11.89 -18.15
C ALA A 409 -10.79 -13.22 -18.40
N VAL A 410 -11.31 -13.99 -19.36
CA VAL A 410 -10.71 -15.24 -19.82
C VAL A 410 -9.52 -14.95 -20.71
N TYR A 411 -8.45 -15.70 -20.55
CA TYR A 411 -7.26 -15.68 -21.38
C TYR A 411 -6.68 -17.09 -21.56
N THR A 412 -5.60 -17.20 -22.33
CA THR A 412 -4.83 -18.43 -22.46
C THR A 412 -3.54 -18.29 -21.69
N ASN A 413 -3.32 -19.12 -20.68
CA ASN A 413 -2.13 -19.03 -19.83
C ASN A 413 -0.87 -19.57 -20.54
N THR A 414 0.28 -19.47 -19.87
CA THR A 414 1.59 -19.87 -20.41
C THR A 414 1.68 -21.34 -20.84
N SER A 415 0.82 -22.21 -20.29
CA SER A 415 0.72 -23.63 -20.66
C SER A 415 -0.20 -23.89 -21.87
N GLY A 416 -0.91 -22.88 -22.37
CA GLY A 416 -1.88 -23.02 -23.45
C GLY A 416 -3.30 -23.39 -22.99
N ALA A 417 -3.56 -23.44 -21.68
CA ALA A 417 -4.88 -23.69 -21.12
C ALA A 417 -5.69 -22.39 -20.98
N LEU A 418 -7.02 -22.48 -21.10
CA LEU A 418 -7.90 -21.36 -20.77
C LEU A 418 -7.91 -21.16 -19.25
N ASP A 419 -7.83 -19.89 -18.86
CA ASP A 419 -7.79 -19.45 -17.47
C ASP A 419 -8.42 -18.05 -17.35
N ALA A 420 -8.53 -17.49 -16.16
CA ALA A 420 -9.00 -16.13 -15.95
C ALA A 420 -8.06 -15.34 -15.03
N TYR A 421 -7.76 -14.11 -15.46
CA TYR A 421 -7.17 -13.12 -14.57
C TYR A 421 -8.29 -12.31 -13.91
N VAL A 422 -8.11 -11.88 -12.66
CA VAL A 422 -9.16 -11.21 -11.88
C VAL A 422 -8.61 -10.10 -11.01
N ALA A 423 -9.45 -9.12 -10.70
CA ALA A 423 -9.11 -8.09 -9.73
C ALA A 423 -8.96 -8.69 -8.33
N THR A 424 -7.92 -8.28 -7.60
CA THR A 424 -7.62 -8.80 -6.27
C THR A 424 -7.18 -7.68 -5.34
N CYS A 425 -7.76 -7.58 -4.14
CA CYS A 425 -7.37 -6.53 -3.21
C CYS A 425 -6.00 -6.81 -2.56
N LEU A 426 -5.80 -8.01 -1.99
CA LEU A 426 -4.50 -8.46 -1.46
C LEU A 426 -4.05 -9.76 -2.16
N SER A 427 -2.83 -9.75 -2.70
CA SER A 427 -2.24 -10.92 -3.37
C SER A 427 -0.79 -11.17 -2.97
N ALA A 428 -0.42 -12.43 -2.78
CA ALA A 428 0.97 -12.81 -2.50
C ALA A 428 1.28 -14.21 -3.04
N ASP A 429 2.43 -14.35 -3.68
CA ASP A 429 2.91 -15.64 -4.19
C ASP A 429 3.50 -16.48 -3.03
N GLY A 430 3.97 -15.82 -1.97
CA GLY A 430 4.30 -16.42 -0.68
C GLY A 430 3.09 -16.41 0.26
N ASN A 431 3.29 -15.98 1.50
CA ASN A 431 2.28 -15.97 2.55
C ASN A 431 1.66 -14.60 2.76
N ILE A 432 0.44 -14.57 3.29
CA ILE A 432 -0.16 -13.37 3.86
C ILE A 432 -0.30 -13.56 5.37
N ILE A 433 0.32 -12.69 6.16
CA ILE A 433 0.35 -12.75 7.62
C ILE A 433 -0.24 -11.46 8.18
N LEU A 434 -1.49 -11.51 8.61
CA LEU A 434 -2.24 -10.38 9.18
C LEU A 434 -2.30 -10.52 10.70
N SER A 435 -1.19 -10.25 11.38
CA SER A 435 -1.07 -10.41 12.83
C SER A 435 -1.78 -9.31 13.64
N GLY A 436 -2.00 -8.13 13.05
CA GLY A 436 -2.64 -6.99 13.71
C GLY A 436 -3.14 -5.91 12.73
N GLY A 437 -3.74 -4.85 13.26
CA GLY A 437 -4.30 -3.74 12.47
C GLY A 437 -5.69 -4.04 11.90
N SER A 438 -6.12 -3.23 10.91
CA SER A 438 -7.42 -3.38 10.26
C SER A 438 -7.32 -3.43 8.74
N VAL A 439 -8.02 -4.39 8.13
CA VAL A 439 -8.10 -4.58 6.68
C VAL A 439 -9.55 -4.54 6.24
N THR A 440 -9.88 -3.62 5.33
CA THR A 440 -11.18 -3.56 4.66
C THR A 440 -10.96 -3.73 3.15
N THR A 441 -11.57 -4.75 2.55
CA THR A 441 -11.51 -4.99 1.10
C THR A 441 -12.91 -5.03 0.51
N SER A 442 -13.08 -4.42 -0.66
CA SER A 442 -14.30 -4.50 -1.48
C SER A 442 -13.92 -4.78 -2.93
N SER A 443 -14.21 -5.99 -3.42
CA SER A 443 -13.93 -6.38 -4.80
C SER A 443 -15.23 -6.64 -5.59
N SER A 444 -15.58 -5.75 -6.51
CA SER A 444 -16.82 -5.86 -7.30
C SER A 444 -16.62 -6.34 -8.74
N GLY A 445 -15.39 -6.48 -9.19
CA GLY A 445 -15.07 -7.00 -10.52
C GLY A 445 -15.44 -8.47 -10.68
N THR A 446 -15.81 -8.90 -11.88
CA THR A 446 -16.10 -10.32 -12.17
C THR A 446 -14.94 -11.24 -11.78
N GLY A 447 -15.24 -12.34 -11.10
CA GLY A 447 -14.27 -13.28 -10.52
C GLY A 447 -13.39 -12.69 -9.40
N GLY A 448 -13.64 -11.45 -8.98
CA GLY A 448 -12.73 -10.69 -8.14
C GLY A 448 -12.57 -11.26 -6.72
N LYS A 449 -11.40 -11.03 -6.12
CA LYS A 449 -11.01 -11.59 -4.82
C LYS A 449 -10.76 -10.49 -3.79
N GLY A 450 -11.16 -10.75 -2.55
CA GLY A 450 -10.71 -9.95 -1.41
C GLY A 450 -9.24 -10.25 -1.11
N ILE A 451 -8.95 -11.49 -0.77
CA ILE A 451 -7.60 -12.00 -0.50
C ILE A 451 -7.36 -13.23 -1.38
N SER A 452 -6.24 -13.26 -2.09
CA SER A 452 -5.75 -14.43 -2.83
C SER A 452 -4.30 -14.69 -2.44
N VAL A 453 -3.96 -15.90 -2.03
CA VAL A 453 -2.59 -16.24 -1.66
C VAL A 453 -2.22 -17.62 -2.19
N ASP A 454 -1.00 -17.77 -2.67
CA ASP A 454 -0.49 -19.04 -3.19
C ASP A 454 0.18 -19.86 -2.07
N GLY A 455 0.79 -19.19 -1.09
CA GLY A 455 1.17 -19.79 0.19
C GLY A 455 0.04 -19.83 1.20
N GLY A 456 0.38 -19.72 2.48
CA GLY A 456 -0.59 -19.75 3.58
C GLY A 456 -1.12 -18.37 3.97
N LEU A 457 -2.33 -18.35 4.53
CA LEU A 457 -2.91 -17.18 5.18
C LEU A 457 -2.91 -17.37 6.70
N THR A 458 -2.29 -16.44 7.44
CA THR A 458 -2.38 -16.39 8.91
C THR A 458 -3.06 -15.12 9.35
N ILE A 459 -4.11 -15.22 10.16
CA ILE A 459 -4.83 -14.08 10.74
C ILE A 459 -4.74 -14.13 12.27
N GLY A 460 -4.27 -13.02 12.83
CA GLY A 460 -4.10 -12.83 14.26
C GLY A 460 -3.01 -13.70 14.89
N THR A 461 -2.84 -13.50 16.19
CA THR A 461 -2.00 -14.33 17.06
C THR A 461 -2.83 -14.73 18.29
N THR A 462 -2.25 -15.50 19.21
CA THR A 462 -2.91 -15.79 20.49
C THR A 462 -3.31 -14.53 21.26
N ASP A 463 -2.53 -13.46 21.14
CA ASP A 463 -2.67 -12.25 21.96
C ASP A 463 -3.16 -11.02 21.18
N ILE A 464 -3.19 -11.08 19.84
CA ILE A 464 -3.55 -9.94 18.99
C ILE A 464 -4.71 -10.34 18.07
N SER A 465 -5.79 -9.56 18.17
CA SER A 465 -7.02 -9.70 17.37
C SER A 465 -7.11 -8.59 16.33
N PRO A 466 -6.75 -8.84 15.05
CA PRO A 466 -6.97 -7.89 13.96
C PRO A 466 -8.46 -7.78 13.61
N THR A 467 -8.84 -6.72 12.87
CA THR A 467 -10.21 -6.54 12.35
C THR A 467 -10.22 -6.61 10.83
N LEU A 468 -10.99 -7.54 10.26
CA LEU A 468 -11.12 -7.74 8.83
C LEU A 468 -12.58 -7.55 8.39
N GLN A 469 -12.79 -6.77 7.33
CA GLN A 469 -14.06 -6.64 6.62
C GLN A 469 -13.83 -6.93 5.14
N ILE A 470 -14.35 -8.05 4.65
CA ILE A 470 -14.07 -8.54 3.30
C ILE A 470 -15.37 -8.70 2.53
N THR A 471 -15.50 -7.96 1.43
CA THR A 471 -16.69 -7.99 0.58
C THR A 471 -16.31 -8.32 -0.86
N THR A 472 -17.02 -9.28 -1.47
CA THR A 472 -17.00 -9.49 -2.92
C THR A 472 -18.42 -9.46 -3.48
N THR A 473 -18.59 -8.86 -4.67
CA THR A 473 -19.89 -8.73 -5.34
C THR A 473 -19.87 -9.09 -6.82
N GLY A 474 -18.70 -9.45 -7.36
CA GLY A 474 -18.52 -9.77 -8.76
C GLY A 474 -19.18 -11.08 -9.17
N ASN A 475 -19.73 -11.11 -10.39
CA ASN A 475 -20.22 -12.36 -10.97
C ASN A 475 -19.05 -13.30 -11.33
N ARG A 476 -19.31 -14.61 -11.36
CA ARG A 476 -18.35 -15.59 -11.90
C ARG A 476 -18.08 -15.41 -13.39
N ILE A 477 -16.89 -15.82 -13.83
CA ILE A 477 -16.44 -15.85 -15.22
C ILE A 477 -16.49 -17.29 -15.70
N HIS A 478 -17.16 -17.57 -16.82
CA HIS A 478 -17.11 -18.88 -17.46
C HIS A 478 -15.80 -19.02 -18.25
N ILE A 479 -14.97 -20.00 -17.90
CA ILE A 479 -13.66 -20.24 -18.52
C ILE A 479 -13.80 -21.24 -19.67
N SER A 480 -14.36 -22.42 -19.38
CA SER A 480 -14.48 -23.50 -20.36
C SER A 480 -15.53 -24.54 -19.96
N GLY A 481 -15.76 -25.54 -20.81
CA GLY A 481 -16.71 -26.62 -20.55
C GLY A 481 -18.18 -26.21 -20.64
N THR A 482 -19.09 -27.15 -20.36
CA THR A 482 -20.55 -26.94 -20.38
C THR A 482 -21.23 -27.85 -19.37
N GLY A 483 -22.40 -27.45 -18.86
CA GLY A 483 -23.14 -28.25 -17.88
C GLY A 483 -22.31 -28.44 -16.61
N ASN A 484 -22.32 -29.66 -16.05
CA ASN A 484 -21.61 -29.98 -14.81
C ASN A 484 -20.08 -29.99 -14.95
N ASN A 485 -19.54 -29.95 -16.17
CA ASN A 485 -18.09 -29.89 -16.43
C ASN A 485 -17.62 -28.46 -16.74
N ALA A 486 -18.45 -27.44 -16.49
CA ALA A 486 -18.08 -26.06 -16.73
C ALA A 486 -17.14 -25.55 -15.65
N ILE A 487 -16.05 -24.91 -16.07
CA ILE A 487 -15.05 -24.33 -15.18
C ILE A 487 -15.31 -22.83 -15.09
N TYR A 488 -15.31 -22.30 -13.87
CA TYR A 488 -15.53 -20.89 -13.59
C TYR A 488 -14.38 -20.29 -12.76
N ALA A 489 -14.12 -19.00 -12.95
CA ALA A 489 -13.46 -18.19 -11.93
C ALA A 489 -14.54 -17.42 -11.17
N GLU A 490 -14.81 -17.82 -9.94
CA GLU A 490 -15.80 -17.14 -9.10
C GLU A 490 -15.19 -16.06 -8.23
N ALA A 491 -16.02 -15.21 -7.63
CA ALA A 491 -15.57 -14.16 -6.73
C ALA A 491 -15.54 -14.67 -5.27
N LYS A 492 -14.36 -14.86 -4.71
CA LYS A 492 -14.18 -15.41 -3.35
C LYS A 492 -13.64 -14.36 -2.41
N ALA A 493 -14.16 -14.30 -1.18
CA ALA A 493 -13.66 -13.35 -0.18
C ALA A 493 -12.23 -13.68 0.23
N ILE A 494 -11.96 -14.94 0.60
CA ILE A 494 -10.62 -15.46 0.87
C ILE A 494 -10.39 -16.72 0.03
N LYS A 495 -9.30 -16.72 -0.75
CA LYS A 495 -8.77 -17.90 -1.47
C LYS A 495 -7.31 -18.12 -1.08
N SER A 496 -6.97 -19.35 -0.74
CA SER A 496 -5.61 -19.74 -0.34
C SER A 496 -5.24 -21.09 -0.95
N ASP A 497 -4.12 -21.18 -1.70
CA ASP A 497 -3.62 -22.48 -2.15
C ASP A 497 -2.90 -23.21 -1.02
N GLY A 498 -2.36 -22.49 -0.03
CA GLY A 498 -1.88 -23.05 1.22
C GLY A 498 -2.94 -23.10 2.32
N ALA A 499 -2.52 -23.47 3.52
CA ALA A 499 -3.38 -23.53 4.69
C ALA A 499 -3.81 -22.13 5.19
N VAL A 500 -5.03 -22.04 5.71
CA VAL A 500 -5.56 -20.86 6.40
C VAL A 500 -5.57 -21.12 7.91
N ALA A 501 -4.88 -20.28 8.67
CA ALA A 501 -4.86 -20.30 10.13
C ALA A 501 -5.42 -19.00 10.70
N ILE A 502 -6.61 -19.06 11.30
CA ILE A 502 -7.25 -17.94 11.99
C ILE A 502 -7.04 -18.15 13.49
N ASN A 503 -6.01 -17.51 14.04
CA ASN A 503 -5.67 -17.64 15.45
C ASN A 503 -6.58 -16.80 16.34
N ASN A 504 -6.87 -15.59 15.91
CA ASN A 504 -7.73 -14.62 16.59
C ASN A 504 -8.14 -13.53 15.57
N GLY A 505 -9.11 -12.69 15.90
CA GLY A 505 -9.59 -11.63 15.02
C GLY A 505 -11.11 -11.44 15.08
N ASP A 506 -11.55 -10.26 14.64
CA ASP A 506 -12.96 -9.96 14.32
C ASP A 506 -13.07 -9.87 12.79
N ILE A 507 -13.66 -10.90 12.18
CA ILE A 507 -13.63 -11.14 10.73
C ILE A 507 -15.06 -11.17 10.21
N ASN A 508 -15.41 -10.17 9.42
CA ASN A 508 -16.74 -10.01 8.82
C ASN A 508 -16.63 -10.20 7.30
N ILE A 509 -17.39 -11.14 6.75
CA ILE A 509 -17.33 -11.53 5.34
C ILE A 509 -18.72 -11.42 4.69
N ALA A 510 -18.76 -10.87 3.49
CA ALA A 510 -19.90 -10.94 2.58
C ALA A 510 -19.38 -11.26 1.17
N SER A 511 -19.52 -12.51 0.73
CA SER A 511 -19.00 -12.98 -0.54
C SER A 511 -20.12 -13.22 -1.56
N ALA A 512 -19.81 -12.98 -2.83
CA ALA A 512 -20.70 -13.34 -3.95
C ALA A 512 -20.65 -14.85 -4.26
N ASP A 513 -19.55 -15.50 -3.92
CA ASP A 513 -19.33 -16.94 -3.98
C ASP A 513 -18.78 -17.39 -2.62
N ASP A 514 -17.67 -18.12 -2.55
CA ASP A 514 -17.24 -18.70 -1.27
C ASP A 514 -16.71 -17.66 -0.29
N GLY A 515 -17.01 -17.86 0.99
CA GLY A 515 -16.48 -17.05 2.09
C GLY A 515 -14.99 -17.27 2.28
N ILE A 516 -14.62 -18.48 2.70
CA ILE A 516 -13.23 -18.88 2.92
C ILE A 516 -12.97 -20.21 2.22
N LYS A 517 -12.07 -20.20 1.23
CA LYS A 517 -11.61 -21.42 0.54
C LYS A 517 -10.11 -21.64 0.75
N SER A 518 -9.74 -22.87 1.08
CA SER A 518 -8.36 -23.35 1.08
C SER A 518 -8.23 -24.67 0.34
N GLU A 519 -7.19 -24.81 -0.48
CA GLU A 519 -6.88 -26.07 -1.16
C GLU A 519 -6.26 -27.13 -0.21
N ILE A 520 -5.94 -26.75 1.04
CA ILE A 520 -5.27 -27.63 2.02
C ILE A 520 -6.07 -27.79 3.30
N SER A 521 -6.26 -26.70 4.05
CA SER A 521 -6.92 -26.77 5.36
C SER A 521 -7.29 -25.40 5.91
N ILE A 522 -8.36 -25.35 6.69
CA ILE A 522 -8.77 -24.17 7.46
C ILE A 522 -8.79 -24.52 8.94
N THR A 523 -8.05 -23.77 9.76
CA THR A 523 -8.07 -23.89 11.23
C THR A 523 -8.52 -22.58 11.86
N ILE A 524 -9.59 -22.61 12.66
CA ILE A 524 -10.10 -21.47 13.43
C ILE A 524 -9.89 -21.74 14.91
N ASN A 525 -9.15 -20.86 15.59
CA ASN A 525 -8.84 -20.95 17.01
C ASN A 525 -9.75 -20.04 17.84
N THR A 526 -9.32 -18.85 18.26
CA THR A 526 -10.08 -17.99 19.19
C THR A 526 -10.57 -16.72 18.52
N ALA A 527 -11.20 -16.81 17.35
CA ALA A 527 -11.68 -15.67 16.58
C ALA A 527 -13.21 -15.54 16.58
N THR A 528 -13.70 -14.34 16.26
CA THR A 528 -15.06 -14.10 15.80
C THR A 528 -15.06 -14.06 14.28
N VAL A 529 -15.77 -14.99 13.63
CA VAL A 529 -15.92 -15.07 12.18
C VAL A 529 -17.42 -15.00 11.87
N ASP A 530 -17.86 -13.96 11.15
CA ASP A 530 -19.23 -13.81 10.69
C ASP A 530 -19.28 -13.71 9.16
N ILE A 531 -19.73 -14.79 8.52
CA ILE A 531 -19.98 -14.86 7.08
C ILE A 531 -21.47 -14.61 6.86
N THR A 532 -21.81 -13.39 6.48
CA THR A 532 -23.21 -12.95 6.36
C THR A 532 -23.88 -13.41 5.05
N ASN A 533 -23.08 -13.71 4.04
CA ASN A 533 -23.51 -14.20 2.74
C ASN A 533 -22.36 -14.89 2.01
N SER A 534 -22.64 -16.02 1.37
CA SER A 534 -21.74 -16.71 0.43
C SER A 534 -22.51 -17.78 -0.36
N VAL A 535 -21.87 -18.36 -1.38
CA VAL A 535 -22.33 -19.63 -2.00
C VAL A 535 -21.99 -20.75 -1.05
N GLU A 536 -20.71 -21.05 -0.84
CA GLU A 536 -20.26 -21.87 0.28
C GLU A 536 -19.68 -21.00 1.41
N GLY A 537 -19.89 -21.35 2.67
CA GLY A 537 -19.33 -20.57 3.78
C GLY A 537 -17.83 -20.79 3.93
N ILE A 538 -17.45 -22.00 4.35
CA ILE A 538 -16.07 -22.42 4.63
C ILE A 538 -15.82 -23.75 3.90
N GLU A 539 -14.84 -23.77 3.01
CA GLU A 539 -14.55 -24.92 2.15
C GLU A 539 -13.05 -25.27 2.18
N ALA A 540 -12.72 -26.53 2.50
CA ALA A 540 -11.39 -27.10 2.41
C ALA A 540 -11.42 -28.63 2.62
N PRO A 541 -10.39 -29.39 2.23
CA PRO A 541 -10.32 -30.82 2.57
C PRO A 541 -10.34 -31.09 4.08
N TYR A 542 -9.68 -30.22 4.86
CA TYR A 542 -9.59 -30.34 6.31
C TYR A 542 -10.02 -29.05 6.98
N ILE A 543 -11.10 -29.11 7.76
CA ILE A 543 -11.62 -27.96 8.49
C ILE A 543 -11.57 -28.26 9.99
N THR A 544 -10.95 -27.39 10.77
CA THR A 544 -10.87 -27.52 12.24
C THR A 544 -11.33 -26.24 12.91
N ILE A 545 -12.35 -26.33 13.76
CA ILE A 545 -12.82 -25.24 14.61
C ILE A 545 -12.55 -25.62 16.07
N ASN A 546 -11.54 -24.98 16.66
CA ASN A 546 -11.07 -25.28 18.01
C ASN A 546 -11.83 -24.51 19.08
N SER A 547 -12.18 -23.25 18.82
CA SER A 547 -12.87 -22.35 19.75
C SER A 547 -13.48 -21.14 18.99
N GLY A 548 -13.81 -20.07 19.70
CA GLY A 548 -14.30 -18.81 19.11
C GLY A 548 -15.80 -18.78 18.82
N GLU A 549 -16.23 -17.75 18.11
CA GLU A 549 -17.61 -17.58 17.63
C GLU A 549 -17.60 -17.63 16.11
N VAL A 550 -18.25 -18.64 15.51
CA VAL A 550 -18.29 -18.81 14.05
C VAL A 550 -19.74 -18.81 13.61
N SER A 551 -20.14 -17.78 12.88
CA SER A 551 -21.45 -17.62 12.27
C SER A 551 -21.30 -17.63 10.76
N ALA A 552 -22.12 -18.40 10.07
CA ALA A 552 -22.09 -18.43 8.61
C ALA A 552 -23.48 -18.66 8.00
N ARG A 553 -23.77 -17.90 6.94
CA ARG A 553 -24.95 -18.03 6.10
C ARG A 553 -24.56 -18.21 4.64
N ALA A 554 -24.96 -19.34 4.07
CA ALA A 554 -24.60 -19.75 2.71
C ALA A 554 -25.85 -20.08 1.87
N SER A 555 -25.77 -19.93 0.55
CA SER A 555 -26.81 -20.38 -0.37
C SER A 555 -26.67 -21.84 -0.77
N ASP A 556 -25.47 -22.39 -0.66
CA ASP A 556 -25.17 -23.80 -0.77
C ASP A 556 -24.73 -24.31 0.62
N ASP A 557 -23.63 -25.06 0.71
CA ASP A 557 -23.13 -25.61 1.97
C ASP A 557 -22.49 -24.55 2.87
N VAL A 558 -22.85 -24.54 4.15
CA VAL A 558 -22.28 -23.56 5.08
C VAL A 558 -20.85 -23.92 5.46
N ILE A 559 -20.60 -25.20 5.76
CA ILE A 559 -19.26 -25.76 5.92
C ILE A 559 -19.19 -26.97 5.01
N ASN A 560 -18.22 -26.99 4.11
CA ASN A 560 -18.00 -28.08 3.17
C ASN A 560 -16.58 -28.63 3.33
N ALA A 561 -16.44 -29.79 3.97
CA ALA A 561 -15.17 -30.51 4.01
C ALA A 561 -15.08 -31.48 2.82
N THR A 562 -14.24 -31.17 1.83
CA THR A 562 -14.21 -31.90 0.55
C THR A 562 -12.87 -31.77 -0.18
N PHE A 563 -12.49 -32.81 -0.93
CA PHE A 563 -11.41 -32.72 -1.93
C PHE A 563 -11.87 -32.21 -3.31
N GLY A 564 -13.17 -31.97 -3.49
CA GLY A 564 -13.74 -31.45 -4.73
C GLY A 564 -13.93 -32.49 -5.85
N ASP A 565 -13.69 -33.78 -5.57
CA ASP A 565 -13.87 -34.87 -6.53
C ASP A 565 -15.36 -35.23 -6.78
N GLY A 566 -16.23 -34.83 -5.85
CA GLY A 566 -17.66 -35.08 -5.86
C GLY A 566 -18.07 -36.54 -5.62
N GLY A 567 -19.38 -36.75 -5.44
CA GLY A 567 -19.99 -38.06 -5.26
C GLY A 567 -20.17 -38.49 -3.80
N GLU A 568 -20.73 -39.68 -3.61
CA GLU A 568 -21.23 -40.19 -2.31
C GLU A 568 -20.21 -41.09 -1.58
N GLN A 569 -18.96 -41.11 -2.04
CA GLN A 569 -17.91 -41.92 -1.42
C GLN A 569 -17.15 -41.09 -0.41
N ASP A 570 -16.72 -41.75 0.67
CA ASP A 570 -15.77 -41.17 1.62
C ASP A 570 -14.45 -40.84 0.90
N ASP A 571 -14.18 -39.55 0.71
CA ASP A 571 -12.98 -39.02 0.07
C ASP A 571 -11.83 -38.81 1.06
N GLY A 572 -12.06 -39.05 2.35
CA GLY A 572 -11.09 -38.86 3.43
C GLY A 572 -10.93 -37.42 3.92
N SER A 573 -11.79 -36.49 3.46
CA SER A 573 -11.92 -35.16 4.06
C SER A 573 -12.41 -35.25 5.51
N LEU A 574 -12.16 -34.19 6.29
CA LEU A 574 -12.52 -34.19 7.72
C LEU A 574 -12.92 -32.80 8.21
N LEU A 575 -14.13 -32.71 8.77
CA LEU A 575 -14.55 -31.61 9.60
C LEU A 575 -14.37 -31.97 11.09
N THR A 576 -13.54 -31.20 11.80
CA THR A 576 -13.34 -31.33 13.25
C THR A 576 -13.82 -30.09 14.00
N ILE A 577 -14.68 -30.29 15.00
CA ILE A 577 -15.12 -29.26 15.95
C ILE A 577 -14.72 -29.69 17.36
N THR A 578 -13.81 -28.97 18.00
CA THR A 578 -13.40 -29.26 19.39
C THR A 578 -13.96 -28.30 20.42
N GLY A 579 -14.51 -27.16 19.97
CA GLY A 579 -14.98 -26.09 20.84
C GLY A 579 -15.67 -24.97 20.08
N GLY A 580 -15.93 -23.87 20.78
CA GLY A 580 -16.52 -22.65 20.21
C GLY A 580 -18.05 -22.64 20.24
N TYR A 581 -18.61 -21.52 19.77
CA TYR A 581 -20.03 -21.31 19.57
C TYR A 581 -20.28 -21.10 18.07
N ILE A 582 -20.85 -22.12 17.43
CA ILE A 582 -20.95 -22.23 15.97
C ILE A 582 -22.42 -22.15 15.57
N VAL A 583 -22.76 -21.25 14.66
CA VAL A 583 -24.12 -21.00 14.17
C VAL A 583 -24.13 -21.04 12.65
N LEU A 584 -24.77 -22.07 12.09
CA LEU A 584 -24.80 -22.30 10.65
C LEU A 584 -26.22 -22.14 10.11
N ASN A 585 -26.32 -21.46 8.98
CA ASN A 585 -27.58 -21.11 8.35
C ASN A 585 -27.50 -21.29 6.84
N THR A 586 -27.85 -22.48 6.36
CA THR A 586 -27.98 -22.72 4.92
C THR A 586 -29.29 -22.13 4.39
N THR A 587 -29.35 -21.74 3.12
CA THR A 587 -30.59 -21.41 2.42
C THR A 587 -30.89 -22.29 1.20
N GLY A 588 -29.98 -23.17 0.82
CA GLY A 588 -30.15 -24.06 -0.33
C GLY A 588 -29.43 -25.39 -0.15
N GLY A 589 -28.15 -25.39 0.25
CA GLY A 589 -27.33 -26.59 0.50
C GLY A 589 -27.45 -27.15 1.92
N ASP A 590 -26.40 -27.81 2.39
CA ASP A 590 -26.32 -28.40 3.72
C ASP A 590 -25.74 -27.46 4.78
N GLY A 591 -26.12 -27.71 6.03
CA GLY A 591 -25.58 -26.94 7.15
C GLY A 591 -24.15 -27.35 7.49
N LEU A 592 -23.94 -28.64 7.70
CA LEU A 592 -22.64 -29.28 7.86
C LEU A 592 -22.52 -30.29 6.73
N ASP A 593 -21.53 -30.14 5.87
CA ASP A 593 -21.25 -31.12 4.83
C ASP A 593 -19.80 -31.63 4.94
N SER A 594 -19.64 -32.92 4.71
CA SER A 594 -18.34 -33.53 4.52
C SER A 594 -18.42 -34.73 3.61
N ASN A 595 -17.63 -34.71 2.55
CA ASN A 595 -17.43 -35.89 1.71
C ASN A 595 -16.60 -36.99 2.40
N GLY A 596 -16.24 -36.82 3.68
CA GLY A 596 -15.59 -37.81 4.53
C GLY A 596 -16.18 -37.83 5.93
N ASP A 597 -15.36 -37.60 6.95
CA ASP A 597 -15.74 -37.70 8.36
C ASP A 597 -16.14 -36.34 8.98
N ILE A 598 -17.05 -36.41 9.96
CA ILE A 598 -17.33 -35.31 10.89
C ILE A 598 -16.98 -35.76 12.31
N LEU A 599 -16.15 -34.98 13.02
CA LEU A 599 -15.78 -35.24 14.41
C LEU A 599 -16.11 -34.03 15.29
N ILE A 600 -17.04 -34.19 16.22
CA ILE A 600 -17.39 -33.16 17.21
C ILE A 600 -17.00 -33.66 18.61
N THR A 601 -16.08 -32.96 19.28
CA THR A 601 -15.59 -33.34 20.62
C THR A 601 -15.93 -32.32 21.71
N GLY A 602 -16.42 -31.13 21.33
CA GLY A 602 -16.78 -30.06 22.25
C GLY A 602 -17.50 -28.91 21.56
N GLY A 603 -17.75 -27.84 22.31
CA GLY A 603 -18.42 -26.63 21.79
C GLY A 603 -19.94 -26.75 21.74
N THR A 604 -20.56 -25.72 21.15
CA THR A 604 -21.99 -25.64 20.86
C THR A 604 -22.16 -25.39 19.37
N THR A 605 -22.75 -26.36 18.67
CA THR A 605 -23.04 -26.26 17.23
C THR A 605 -24.54 -26.20 17.01
N ILE A 606 -25.01 -25.08 16.47
CA ILE A 606 -26.40 -24.81 16.14
C ILE A 606 -26.52 -24.72 14.63
N VAL A 607 -27.38 -25.55 14.03
CA VAL A 607 -27.60 -25.55 12.59
C VAL A 607 -29.06 -25.35 12.27
N HIS A 608 -29.33 -24.28 11.53
CA HIS A 608 -30.61 -24.02 10.89
C HIS A 608 -30.57 -24.61 9.47
N GLY A 609 -30.90 -25.90 9.36
CA GLY A 609 -30.93 -26.63 8.10
C GLY A 609 -31.93 -26.05 7.09
N PRO A 610 -31.88 -26.48 5.82
CA PRO A 610 -32.41 -25.75 4.68
C PRO A 610 -33.95 -25.66 4.68
N PRO A 611 -34.54 -24.72 3.91
CA PRO A 611 -35.99 -24.55 3.86
C PRO A 611 -36.74 -25.71 3.20
N SER A 612 -36.07 -26.53 2.37
CA SER A 612 -36.68 -27.60 1.59
C SER A 612 -35.70 -28.73 1.31
N ALA A 613 -36.23 -29.94 1.15
CA ALA A 613 -35.47 -31.12 0.68
C ALA A 613 -35.06 -30.94 -0.80
N PRO A 614 -34.06 -31.69 -1.33
CA PRO A 614 -33.42 -32.85 -0.72
C PRO A 614 -32.50 -32.51 0.48
N GLU A 615 -31.87 -31.33 0.44
CA GLU A 615 -30.81 -30.96 1.39
C GLU A 615 -31.25 -30.96 2.86
N VAL A 616 -30.25 -31.11 3.73
CA VAL A 616 -30.37 -31.43 5.15
C VAL A 616 -29.49 -30.51 6.01
N GLY A 617 -29.66 -30.61 7.32
CA GLY A 617 -28.83 -29.80 8.22
C GLY A 617 -27.43 -30.40 8.46
N MET A 618 -27.23 -31.67 8.11
CA MET A 618 -25.95 -32.35 8.25
C MET A 618 -25.93 -33.52 7.28
N ASP A 619 -24.92 -33.54 6.41
CA ASP A 619 -24.61 -34.64 5.52
C ASP A 619 -23.15 -35.07 5.69
N TYR A 620 -22.90 -36.36 5.48
CA TYR A 620 -21.56 -36.92 5.49
C TYR A 620 -21.50 -38.29 4.80
N ASN A 621 -20.39 -38.58 4.12
CA ASN A 621 -20.18 -39.86 3.43
C ASN A 621 -19.47 -40.92 4.28
N GLY A 622 -18.64 -40.50 5.24
CA GLY A 622 -17.90 -41.36 6.17
C GLY A 622 -18.67 -41.60 7.47
N THR A 623 -18.12 -41.12 8.59
CA THR A 623 -18.72 -41.20 9.92
C THR A 623 -18.86 -39.82 10.57
N CYS A 624 -20.02 -39.56 11.16
CA CYS A 624 -20.21 -38.42 12.07
C CYS A 624 -20.12 -38.87 13.53
N ASN A 625 -18.99 -38.62 14.19
CA ASN A 625 -18.77 -38.98 15.59
C ASN A 625 -18.94 -37.75 16.49
N VAL A 626 -20.02 -37.75 17.29
CA VAL A 626 -20.24 -36.75 18.33
C VAL A 626 -19.80 -37.32 19.68
N ASN A 627 -18.64 -36.88 20.15
CA ASN A 627 -17.97 -37.36 21.34
C ASN A 627 -18.03 -36.39 22.53
N GLY A 628 -18.51 -35.17 22.30
CA GLY A 628 -18.70 -34.15 23.33
C GLY A 628 -19.39 -32.90 22.78
N GLY A 629 -19.62 -31.91 23.65
CA GLY A 629 -20.31 -30.67 23.28
C GLY A 629 -21.83 -30.80 23.22
N LEU A 630 -22.46 -29.81 22.56
CA LEU A 630 -23.87 -29.74 22.23
C LEU A 630 -24.01 -29.60 20.71
N LEU A 631 -24.82 -30.46 20.10
CA LEU A 631 -25.22 -30.36 18.69
C LEU A 631 -26.74 -30.23 18.63
N VAL A 632 -27.26 -29.20 17.96
CA VAL A 632 -28.68 -29.08 17.63
C VAL A 632 -28.85 -28.65 16.19
N ILE A 633 -29.59 -29.44 15.43
CA ILE A 633 -29.85 -29.22 14.01
C ILE A 633 -31.36 -29.28 13.80
N SER A 634 -31.95 -28.22 13.25
CA SER A 634 -33.30 -28.30 12.68
C SER A 634 -33.23 -28.64 11.20
N GLY A 635 -34.15 -29.49 10.74
CA GLY A 635 -34.21 -29.89 9.34
C GLY A 635 -35.62 -29.86 8.76
N THR A 636 -35.64 -29.95 7.43
CA THR A 636 -36.83 -30.06 6.61
C THR A 636 -37.38 -31.50 6.56
N ASN A 637 -38.47 -31.72 5.83
CA ASN A 637 -39.01 -33.06 5.60
C ASN A 637 -38.18 -33.81 4.56
N SER A 638 -37.01 -34.33 4.96
CA SER A 638 -36.11 -35.08 4.08
C SER A 638 -35.89 -36.49 4.59
N ASN A 639 -36.00 -37.46 3.67
CA ASN A 639 -35.60 -38.85 3.92
C ASN A 639 -34.08 -39.01 4.06
N MET A 640 -33.31 -37.99 3.65
CA MET A 640 -31.84 -37.96 3.73
C MET A 640 -31.34 -37.44 5.07
N THR A 641 -32.23 -36.97 5.96
CA THR A 641 -31.84 -36.42 7.27
C THR A 641 -30.91 -37.41 7.99
N GLN A 642 -29.64 -37.07 8.15
CA GLN A 642 -28.69 -37.92 8.86
C GLN A 642 -28.73 -37.66 10.37
N ALA A 643 -28.11 -38.54 11.15
CA ALA A 643 -27.90 -38.39 12.60
C ALA A 643 -26.49 -38.89 12.93
N PRO A 644 -25.89 -38.51 14.07
CA PRO A 644 -24.56 -38.99 14.44
C PRO A 644 -24.45 -40.52 14.34
N SER A 645 -23.27 -41.03 13.98
CA SER A 645 -22.99 -42.45 13.83
C SER A 645 -23.03 -43.20 15.16
N ASN A 646 -23.33 -44.50 15.12
CA ASN A 646 -23.38 -45.36 16.32
C ASN A 646 -22.02 -45.54 17.02
N SER A 647 -20.91 -45.15 16.38
CA SER A 647 -19.56 -45.06 16.95
C SER A 647 -19.36 -43.85 17.86
N SER A 648 -20.30 -42.91 17.91
CA SER A 648 -20.28 -41.75 18.79
C SER A 648 -20.18 -42.12 20.27
N ALA A 649 -19.40 -41.36 21.04
CA ALA A 649 -19.34 -41.51 22.49
C ALA A 649 -20.56 -40.89 23.19
N GLN A 650 -21.12 -39.81 22.65
CA GLN A 650 -22.31 -39.15 23.18
C GLN A 650 -23.60 -39.78 22.60
N TYR A 651 -24.71 -39.68 23.33
CA TYR A 651 -26.02 -40.13 22.87
C TYR A 651 -26.71 -39.02 22.08
N SER A 652 -27.43 -39.39 21.02
CA SER A 652 -28.19 -38.48 20.17
C SER A 652 -29.63 -38.96 19.95
N ILE A 653 -30.49 -38.00 19.59
CA ILE A 653 -31.84 -38.26 19.10
C ILE A 653 -31.99 -37.71 17.69
N LYS A 654 -32.72 -38.45 16.86
CA LYS A 654 -33.29 -37.96 15.60
C LYS A 654 -34.81 -37.92 15.79
N ALA A 655 -35.32 -36.76 16.17
CA ALA A 655 -36.73 -36.54 16.42
C ALA A 655 -37.39 -36.00 15.14
N VAL A 656 -38.43 -36.66 14.63
CA VAL A 656 -39.12 -36.30 13.40
C VAL A 656 -40.62 -36.16 13.68
N SER A 657 -41.15 -34.98 13.39
CA SER A 657 -42.59 -34.68 13.45
C SER A 657 -43.31 -35.22 12.22
N ASN A 658 -44.50 -35.75 12.41
CA ASN A 658 -45.38 -36.18 11.30
C ASN A 658 -45.94 -35.00 10.48
N THR A 659 -45.86 -33.77 11.00
CA THR A 659 -46.36 -32.55 10.36
C THR A 659 -45.35 -31.41 10.44
N SER A 660 -45.46 -30.43 9.53
CA SER A 660 -44.60 -29.24 9.60
C SER A 660 -44.91 -28.43 10.87
N LEU A 661 -43.87 -28.07 11.62
CA LEU A 661 -43.97 -27.14 12.74
C LEU A 661 -43.45 -25.77 12.30
N SER A 662 -44.12 -24.69 12.74
CA SER A 662 -43.73 -23.33 12.37
C SER A 662 -42.46 -22.88 13.09
N SER A 663 -41.75 -21.88 12.56
CA SER A 663 -40.59 -21.26 13.26
C SER A 663 -40.92 -20.62 14.63
N ASN A 664 -42.20 -20.38 14.91
CA ASN A 664 -42.67 -19.89 16.22
C ASN A 664 -43.00 -21.02 17.21
N THR A 665 -42.92 -22.28 16.77
CA THR A 665 -43.20 -23.45 17.59
C THR A 665 -41.89 -23.94 18.20
N LEU A 666 -41.66 -23.65 19.49
CA LEU A 666 -40.49 -24.17 20.21
C LEU A 666 -40.49 -25.70 20.21
N PHE A 667 -39.31 -26.29 20.05
CA PHE A 667 -39.05 -27.70 20.39
C PHE A 667 -38.47 -27.75 21.79
N HIS A 668 -39.13 -28.47 22.69
CA HIS A 668 -38.67 -28.64 24.06
C HIS A 668 -38.50 -30.11 24.40
N LEU A 669 -37.35 -30.44 24.98
CA LEU A 669 -37.01 -31.75 25.51
C LEU A 669 -36.74 -31.61 27.00
N GLN A 670 -37.41 -32.43 27.80
CA GLN A 670 -37.17 -32.52 29.25
C GLN A 670 -36.92 -33.96 29.69
N ASP A 671 -36.19 -34.10 30.79
CA ASP A 671 -35.98 -35.39 31.45
C ASP A 671 -37.21 -35.83 32.27
N ALA A 672 -37.13 -37.03 32.87
CA ALA A 672 -38.20 -37.59 33.72
C ALA A 672 -38.50 -36.76 34.99
N SER A 673 -37.59 -35.86 35.39
CA SER A 673 -37.76 -34.93 36.52
C SER A 673 -38.26 -33.55 36.07
N ALA A 674 -38.61 -33.39 34.78
CA ALA A 674 -39.02 -32.14 34.16
C ALA A 674 -37.91 -31.06 34.13
N ASN A 675 -36.64 -31.45 34.19
CA ASN A 675 -35.54 -30.52 33.92
C ASN A 675 -35.42 -30.28 32.40
N ASP A 676 -35.15 -29.04 32.01
CA ASP A 676 -34.86 -28.67 30.63
C ASP A 676 -33.58 -29.36 30.14
N VAL A 677 -33.68 -30.04 29.01
CA VAL A 677 -32.55 -30.68 28.31
C VAL A 677 -32.22 -29.92 27.03
N LEU A 678 -33.25 -29.46 26.31
CA LEU A 678 -33.13 -28.59 25.14
C LEU A 678 -34.42 -27.78 25.02
N THR A 679 -34.30 -26.46 24.91
CA THR A 679 -35.36 -25.60 24.36
C THR A 679 -34.81 -24.88 23.14
N PHE A 680 -35.36 -25.18 21.97
CA PHE A 680 -34.86 -24.68 20.69
C PHE A 680 -35.97 -24.06 19.85
N GLN A 681 -35.66 -22.92 19.25
CA GLN A 681 -36.48 -22.24 18.26
C GLN A 681 -35.76 -22.25 16.91
N PRO A 682 -36.12 -23.17 16.01
CA PRO A 682 -35.65 -23.14 14.63
C PRO A 682 -35.96 -21.80 13.95
N LEU A 683 -35.03 -21.32 13.13
CA LEU A 683 -35.16 -20.06 12.37
C LEU A 683 -36.32 -20.11 11.36
N ARG A 684 -36.71 -21.31 10.94
CA ARG A 684 -37.73 -21.57 9.92
C ARG A 684 -38.60 -22.77 10.29
N ASN A 685 -39.61 -23.04 9.47
CA ASN A 685 -40.44 -24.22 9.63
C ASN A 685 -39.57 -25.48 9.59
N TYR A 686 -39.88 -26.45 10.43
CA TYR A 686 -39.06 -27.64 10.61
C TYR A 686 -39.93 -28.89 10.72
N TYR A 687 -39.31 -30.02 10.43
CA TYR A 687 -39.86 -31.35 10.61
C TYR A 687 -39.00 -32.20 11.52
N SER A 688 -37.69 -31.97 11.52
CA SER A 688 -36.75 -32.77 12.30
C SER A 688 -35.93 -31.90 13.24
N ILE A 689 -35.57 -32.50 14.38
CA ILE A 689 -34.52 -32.03 15.28
C ILE A 689 -33.55 -33.20 15.47
N VAL A 690 -32.29 -32.98 15.09
CA VAL A 690 -31.18 -33.86 15.48
C VAL A 690 -30.49 -33.19 16.64
N PHE A 691 -30.37 -33.90 17.76
CA PHE A 691 -29.82 -33.34 18.99
C PHE A 691 -28.89 -34.33 19.68
N SER A 692 -27.71 -33.86 20.07
CA SER A 692 -26.75 -34.62 20.88
C SER A 692 -26.28 -33.74 22.03
N SER A 693 -26.25 -34.32 23.24
CA SER A 693 -25.73 -33.66 24.44
C SER A 693 -25.35 -34.69 25.48
N SER A 694 -24.41 -34.33 26.36
CA SER A 694 -24.05 -35.14 27.54
C SER A 694 -25.23 -35.37 28.51
N ALA A 695 -26.29 -34.57 28.38
CA ALA A 695 -27.53 -34.73 29.14
C ALA A 695 -28.37 -35.93 28.70
N LEU A 696 -28.11 -36.52 27.52
CA LEU A 696 -28.76 -37.74 27.05
C LEU A 696 -28.05 -38.97 27.61
N LEU A 697 -28.78 -39.78 28.39
CA LEU A 697 -28.22 -40.91 29.14
C LEU A 697 -28.90 -42.22 28.74
N ASN A 698 -28.10 -43.30 28.66
CA ASN A 698 -28.59 -44.64 28.37
C ASN A 698 -29.68 -45.09 29.36
N GLY A 699 -30.79 -45.60 28.85
CA GLY A 699 -31.89 -46.12 29.66
C GLY A 699 -32.73 -45.04 30.37
N ALA A 700 -32.38 -43.76 30.25
CA ALA A 700 -33.21 -42.66 30.76
C ALA A 700 -34.36 -42.34 29.79
N SER A 701 -35.47 -41.85 30.35
CA SER A 701 -36.64 -41.44 29.59
C SER A 701 -36.74 -39.92 29.49
N TYR A 702 -37.17 -39.46 28.33
CA TYR A 702 -37.32 -38.04 27.98
C TYR A 702 -38.68 -37.80 27.33
N SER A 703 -39.17 -36.58 27.43
CA SER A 703 -40.46 -36.16 26.85
C SER A 703 -40.28 -34.97 25.92
N ILE A 704 -40.89 -35.06 24.73
CA ILE A 704 -40.95 -33.98 23.73
C ILE A 704 -42.21 -33.17 23.95
N TYR A 705 -42.05 -31.84 23.93
CA TYR A 705 -43.12 -30.86 23.87
C TYR A 705 -42.89 -29.90 22.71
N THR A 706 -43.98 -29.43 22.10
CA THR A 706 -43.93 -28.40 21.05
C THR A 706 -44.71 -27.16 21.46
N GLY A 707 -44.31 -25.99 20.94
CA GLY A 707 -44.94 -24.71 21.24
C GLY A 707 -44.63 -24.24 22.65
N GLY A 708 -45.58 -23.59 23.32
CA GLY A 708 -45.35 -22.98 24.64
C GLY A 708 -44.47 -21.73 24.58
N THR A 709 -43.91 -21.35 25.73
CA THR A 709 -42.99 -20.22 25.87
C THR A 709 -41.84 -20.55 26.80
N CYS A 710 -40.71 -19.89 26.60
CA CYS A 710 -39.55 -19.97 27.48
C CYS A 710 -39.14 -18.56 27.94
N THR A 711 -38.88 -18.40 29.24
CA THR A 711 -38.39 -17.14 29.81
C THR A 711 -36.86 -16.98 29.74
N GLY A 712 -36.16 -18.01 29.23
CA GLY A 712 -34.72 -17.99 29.02
C GLY A 712 -34.28 -17.01 27.94
N THR A 713 -32.97 -16.85 27.81
CA THR A 713 -32.37 -16.01 26.77
C THR A 713 -32.24 -16.83 25.49
N ASN A 714 -32.89 -16.38 24.43
CA ASN A 714 -32.71 -16.93 23.08
C ASN A 714 -31.42 -16.37 22.47
N ASN A 715 -30.47 -17.25 22.17
CA ASN A 715 -29.30 -16.94 21.36
C ASN A 715 -29.29 -17.85 20.13
N ASN A 716 -29.50 -17.28 18.94
CA ASN A 716 -29.55 -17.99 17.65
C ASN A 716 -30.50 -19.21 17.62
N GLY A 717 -31.60 -19.16 18.37
CA GLY A 717 -32.59 -20.23 18.48
C GLY A 717 -32.42 -21.09 19.74
N LEU A 718 -31.23 -21.18 20.33
CA LEU A 718 -31.01 -21.93 21.56
C LEU A 718 -31.41 -21.08 22.76
N TYR A 719 -32.37 -21.56 23.55
CA TYR A 719 -32.71 -20.93 24.82
C TYR A 719 -31.80 -21.46 25.92
N THR A 720 -31.25 -20.55 26.72
CA THR A 720 -30.45 -20.89 27.90
C THR A 720 -31.03 -20.21 29.15
N GLY A 721 -31.06 -20.97 30.25
CA GLY A 721 -31.69 -20.53 31.51
C GLY A 721 -33.21 -20.37 31.41
N GLY A 722 -33.83 -19.87 32.49
CA GLY A 722 -35.28 -19.64 32.55
C GLY A 722 -36.13 -20.89 32.76
N THR A 723 -37.41 -20.81 32.38
CA THR A 723 -38.39 -21.89 32.55
C THR A 723 -39.26 -21.99 31.31
N TYR A 724 -39.36 -23.21 30.77
CA TYR A 724 -40.31 -23.57 29.73
C TYR A 724 -41.69 -23.86 30.32
N SER A 725 -42.77 -23.40 29.68
CA SER A 725 -44.14 -23.70 30.11
C SER A 725 -45.17 -23.60 28.99
N GLY A 726 -46.33 -24.25 29.16
CA GLY A 726 -47.49 -24.10 28.27
C GLY A 726 -47.40 -24.84 26.94
N GLY A 727 -46.44 -25.75 26.79
CA GLY A 727 -46.27 -26.60 25.61
C GLY A 727 -47.32 -27.70 25.44
N ILE A 728 -47.42 -28.23 24.23
CA ILE A 728 -48.20 -29.43 23.90
C ILE A 728 -47.30 -30.65 24.09
N PHE A 729 -47.73 -31.60 24.92
CA PHE A 729 -47.03 -32.87 25.06
C PHE A 729 -47.20 -33.71 23.81
N GLU A 730 -46.09 -34.21 23.26
CA GLU A 730 -46.11 -35.06 22.07
C GLU A 730 -45.87 -36.53 22.44
N LYS A 731 -44.73 -36.82 23.08
CA LYS A 731 -44.28 -38.20 23.29
C LYS A 731 -43.24 -38.34 24.39
N THR A 732 -43.30 -39.46 25.11
CA THR A 732 -42.20 -39.94 25.96
C THR A 732 -41.48 -41.10 25.27
N PHE A 733 -40.15 -41.12 25.35
CA PHE A 733 -39.30 -42.18 24.79
C PHE A 733 -38.12 -42.46 25.72
N THR A 734 -37.42 -43.58 25.50
CA THR A 734 -36.24 -43.99 26.26
C THR A 734 -35.04 -44.07 25.33
N ILE A 735 -33.87 -43.61 25.78
CA ILE A 735 -32.62 -43.77 25.04
C ILE A 735 -32.17 -45.24 25.12
N THR A 736 -32.06 -45.91 23.98
CA THR A 736 -31.76 -47.36 23.90
C THR A 736 -30.49 -47.68 23.11
N GLY A 737 -29.92 -46.71 22.41
CA GLY A 737 -28.68 -46.82 21.65
C GLY A 737 -28.04 -45.45 21.47
N LYS A 738 -26.85 -45.41 20.86
CA LYS A 738 -26.14 -44.14 20.58
C LYS A 738 -26.97 -43.18 19.75
N VAL A 739 -27.79 -43.70 18.85
CA VAL A 739 -28.81 -42.95 18.12
C VAL A 739 -30.19 -43.49 18.47
N THR A 740 -31.07 -42.61 18.94
CA THR A 740 -32.48 -42.94 19.18
C THR A 740 -33.38 -42.21 18.18
N ASN A 741 -34.07 -42.96 17.32
CA ASN A 741 -35.04 -42.40 16.37
C ASN A 741 -36.41 -42.23 17.04
N VAL A 742 -36.98 -41.04 16.95
CA VAL A 742 -38.26 -40.69 17.60
C VAL A 742 -39.19 -40.02 16.61
N ASN A 743 -40.24 -40.72 16.20
CA ASN A 743 -41.35 -40.10 15.46
C ASN A 743 -42.40 -39.60 16.45
N PHE A 744 -42.86 -38.36 16.30
CA PHE A 744 -43.87 -37.75 17.17
C PHE A 744 -44.99 -37.07 16.37
#